data_AF-A0A2I0P006-F1
#
_entry.id   AF-A0A2I0P006-F1
#
_cell.length_a   1.000
_cell.length_b   1.000
_cell.length_c   1.000
_cell.angle_alpha   90.00
_cell.angle_beta   90.00
_cell.angle_gamma   90.00
#
_symmetry.space_group_name_H-M   'P 1'
#
loop_
_entity.id
_entity.type
_entity.pdbx_description
1 polymer ?
#
loop_
_entity_poly.entity_id
_entity_poly.type
_entity_poly.pdbx_seq_one_letter_code
_entity_poly.pdbx_strand_id
1 'polypeptide(L)'
;FLGLMSKPDVDSIEGLSPAISIEQKSTSKNPRSTVGTVTEIYDYLRLLYARVGVAYCPEHNLPIIAQSPEKIAEKIEEEISGMVTIMAPLVRKKKGTYQQLFKDLNKEGFARVRVNGEIYRTEDEITLERYKMHTIDLVIDRIDTTDHSRIVEACEQATTRSDGLVIAVGEDLIDHLYSAKMACPICGITFEELQPRMFSFNSPFGACSDCKGLGIRMDFDHELIIPDKEKSIAEGAIATYRNFLDGYRSQLVGAVAEHFGFTVHTPIKDLTPEQLKVLMFGSPEQINFRMSYKQGQGTWSHKGTWEGLLPQADRLYQQTESEYRKRELEKFMRITECPVCHGKRLKDTVLAVRISGHSIVDVTDLSITAGIRFFETISLTDKETEIAKQVLKEIQSRLLFLQRVGLGYLTLSRTAGSLSGGEAQRIRLATQIGSNLMGVLYVLDEPSIGLHQRDNNRLIETLRQLRDLGNTLIVVEHDEDTIRAADWVIDMGPGAGTHGGQVVAEGTPEEIELHPDSLTGAYLSRRMQIDVPNQRRTSTRYITITGCRANNLKGISARIPMGTLTLITGVSGSGKSSLIYDTLYPALQKAVYNSRVEAGAHEELLFDEEVDKVIVIDQSPIGRTPRSNPATYTKVFDEIRLLFAETKEAKMRGYKSGRFSFNVKGGRCEACQGDGLIKIEMNFLPDVYIECEECKGTRYNRETLEVKYKGKS
;
A
#
# COMPACT_ATOMS: atom_id res chain seq x y z
N PHE A 1 -7.01 5.74 33.98
CA PHE A 1 -6.55 6.05 32.62
C PHE A 1 -6.81 7.50 32.23
N LEU A 2 -8.06 8.01 32.24
CA LEU A 2 -8.34 9.44 31.97
C LEU A 2 -7.97 10.42 33.12
N GLY A 3 -7.74 9.93 34.34
CA GLY A 3 -7.43 10.77 35.51
C GLY A 3 -6.04 11.44 35.51
N LEU A 4 -5.19 11.17 34.52
CA LEU A 4 -3.87 11.80 34.33
C LEU A 4 -3.89 12.93 33.29
N MET A 5 -5.02 13.15 32.60
CA MET A 5 -5.18 14.29 31.70
C MET A 5 -5.49 15.53 32.51
N SER A 6 -4.79 16.63 32.23
CA SER A 6 -5.16 17.95 32.75
C SER A 6 -6.60 18.24 32.35
N LYS A 7 -7.45 18.57 33.33
CA LYS A 7 -8.80 19.05 33.02
C LYS A 7 -8.68 20.32 32.17
N PRO A 8 -9.55 20.50 31.16
CA PRO A 8 -9.62 21.76 30.42
C PRO A 8 -9.87 22.91 31.41
N ASP A 9 -9.24 24.05 31.16
CA ASP A 9 -9.32 25.25 31.99
C ASP A 9 -10.62 26.01 31.69
N VAL A 10 -11.73 25.44 32.15
CA VAL A 10 -13.09 25.95 31.92
C VAL A 10 -13.95 25.73 33.16
N ASP A 11 -14.87 26.65 33.43
CA ASP A 11 -15.77 26.59 34.59
C ASP A 11 -16.83 25.48 34.45
N SER A 12 -17.40 25.35 33.25
CA SER A 12 -18.33 24.27 32.90
C SER A 12 -18.30 23.97 31.40
N ILE A 13 -18.74 22.79 31.02
CA ILE A 13 -19.02 22.43 29.63
C ILE A 13 -20.39 21.79 29.58
N GLU A 14 -21.29 22.34 28.78
CA GLU A 14 -22.67 21.89 28.64
C GLU A 14 -23.01 21.70 27.16
N GLY A 15 -24.00 20.85 26.85
CA GLY A 15 -24.49 20.68 25.48
C GLY A 15 -23.55 19.97 24.51
N LEU A 16 -22.50 19.28 24.98
CA LEU A 16 -21.58 18.55 24.11
C LEU A 16 -22.18 17.23 23.60
N SER A 17 -22.31 17.15 22.28
CA SER A 17 -22.45 15.88 21.57
C SER A 17 -21.14 15.09 21.57
N PRO A 18 -21.18 13.75 21.38
CA PRO A 18 -19.98 12.97 21.08
C PRO A 18 -19.22 13.57 19.89
N ALA A 19 -17.94 13.86 20.08
CA ALA A 19 -17.15 14.58 19.09
C ALA A 19 -16.28 13.64 18.22
N ILE A 20 -16.22 13.92 16.92
CA ILE A 20 -15.35 13.25 15.96
C ILE A 20 -14.45 14.28 15.30
N SER A 21 -13.14 14.15 15.49
CA SER A 21 -12.14 15.03 14.87
C SER A 21 -11.67 14.46 13.52
N ILE A 22 -11.68 15.29 12.47
CA ILE A 22 -11.21 15.00 11.11
C ILE A 22 -10.03 15.93 10.77
N GLU A 23 -8.86 15.55 11.29
CA GLU A 23 -7.59 16.27 11.12
C GLU A 23 -6.86 15.89 9.81
N GLN A 24 -5.90 16.73 9.42
CA GLN A 24 -4.97 16.50 8.30
C GLN A 24 -3.87 15.46 8.58
N LYS A 25 -3.97 14.69 9.67
CA LYS A 25 -2.95 13.70 10.01
C LYS A 25 -2.87 12.62 8.93
N SER A 26 -1.64 12.36 8.47
CA SER A 26 -1.37 11.35 7.47
C SER A 26 -1.98 9.99 7.87
N THR A 27 -2.66 9.36 6.92
CA THR A 27 -3.12 7.98 7.03
C THR A 27 -1.99 7.03 7.42
N SER A 28 -2.37 5.91 8.05
CA SER A 28 -1.43 4.85 8.42
C SER A 28 -0.53 4.48 7.23
N LYS A 29 0.79 4.58 7.42
CA LYS A 29 1.81 4.19 6.43
C LYS A 29 1.97 2.66 6.31
N ASN A 30 1.02 1.90 6.83
CA ASN A 30 1.04 0.45 6.71
C ASN A 30 0.90 0.07 5.22
N PRO A 31 1.87 -0.66 4.63
CA PRO A 31 1.83 -1.04 3.20
C PRO A 31 0.63 -1.93 2.85
N ARG A 32 0.02 -2.58 3.86
CA ARG A 32 -1.19 -3.39 3.69
C ARG A 32 -2.48 -2.56 3.68
N SER A 33 -2.43 -1.28 4.02
CA SER A 33 -3.61 -0.42 3.99
C SER A 33 -3.81 0.17 2.59
N THR A 34 -5.02 0.06 2.07
CA THR A 34 -5.46 0.59 0.76
C THR A 34 -6.68 1.49 0.94
N VAL A 35 -7.03 2.27 -0.10
CA VAL A 35 -8.27 3.05 -0.11
C VAL A 35 -9.47 2.15 0.18
N GLY A 36 -9.54 0.96 -0.43
CA GLY A 36 -10.62 0.00 -0.25
C GLY A 36 -10.74 -0.51 1.19
N THR A 37 -9.62 -0.71 1.89
CA THR A 37 -9.66 -1.14 3.30
C THR A 37 -9.99 0.00 4.26
N VAL A 38 -9.51 1.22 4.01
CA VAL A 38 -9.81 2.40 4.85
C VAL A 38 -11.28 2.80 4.74
N THR A 39 -11.86 2.64 3.56
CA THR A 39 -13.28 2.92 3.28
C THR A 39 -14.19 1.73 3.59
N GLU A 40 -13.61 0.60 4.01
CA GLU A 40 -14.29 -0.69 4.22
C GLU A 40 -15.06 -1.22 2.98
N ILE A 41 -14.98 -0.55 1.83
CA ILE A 41 -15.59 -1.00 0.57
C ILE A 41 -15.05 -2.38 0.20
N TYR A 42 -13.76 -2.61 0.45
CA TYR A 42 -13.14 -3.91 0.23
C TYR A 42 -13.81 -5.01 1.05
N ASP A 43 -14.29 -4.72 2.25
CA ASP A 43 -14.93 -5.71 3.11
C ASP A 43 -16.29 -6.15 2.56
N TYR A 44 -17.06 -5.20 2.04
CA TYR A 44 -18.28 -5.50 1.30
C TYR A 44 -18.00 -6.23 -0.02
N LEU A 45 -16.90 -5.91 -0.72
CA LEU A 45 -16.48 -6.68 -1.91
C LEU A 45 -16.15 -8.12 -1.55
N ARG A 46 -15.41 -8.36 -0.46
CA ARG A 46 -15.13 -9.72 0.02
C ARG A 46 -16.40 -10.49 0.32
N LEU A 47 -17.40 -9.83 0.90
CA LEU A 47 -18.71 -10.44 1.17
C LEU A 47 -19.48 -10.73 -0.13
N LEU A 48 -19.49 -9.79 -1.07
CA LEU A 48 -20.15 -9.95 -2.38
C LEU A 48 -19.57 -11.12 -3.16
N TYR A 49 -18.24 -11.19 -3.29
CA TYR A 49 -17.54 -12.26 -4.00
C TYR A 49 -17.69 -13.62 -3.32
N ALA A 50 -17.80 -13.67 -2.00
CA ALA A 50 -18.06 -14.93 -1.30
C ALA A 50 -19.50 -15.44 -1.51
N ARG A 51 -20.47 -14.56 -1.73
CA ARG A 51 -21.89 -14.93 -1.87
C ARG A 51 -22.33 -15.20 -3.30
N VAL A 52 -21.82 -14.43 -4.25
CA VAL A 52 -22.28 -14.40 -5.66
C VAL A 52 -21.14 -14.69 -6.65
N GLY A 53 -19.89 -14.75 -6.18
CA GLY A 53 -18.76 -15.06 -7.04
C GLY A 53 -18.79 -16.50 -7.56
N VAL A 54 -18.55 -16.67 -8.86
CA VAL A 54 -18.39 -17.97 -9.49
C VAL A 54 -16.90 -18.30 -9.55
N ALA A 55 -16.49 -19.42 -8.96
CA ALA A 55 -15.11 -19.90 -9.04
C ALA A 55 -14.84 -20.48 -10.42
N TYR A 56 -13.70 -20.16 -11.02
CA TYR A 56 -13.24 -20.77 -12.26
C TYR A 56 -11.96 -21.56 -12.03
N CYS A 57 -11.73 -22.61 -12.82
CA CYS A 57 -10.44 -23.28 -12.83
C CYS A 57 -9.37 -22.35 -13.45
N PRO A 58 -8.24 -22.07 -12.77
CA PRO A 58 -7.17 -21.24 -13.34
C PRO A 58 -6.56 -21.79 -14.63
N GLU A 59 -6.53 -23.12 -14.80
CA GLU A 59 -5.95 -23.79 -15.97
C GLU A 59 -6.93 -23.96 -17.13
N HIS A 60 -8.18 -24.33 -16.82
CA HIS A 60 -9.17 -24.72 -17.83
C HIS A 60 -10.26 -23.67 -18.07
N ASN A 61 -10.33 -22.62 -17.23
CA ASN A 61 -11.33 -21.55 -17.26
C ASN A 61 -12.79 -22.05 -17.27
N LEU A 62 -13.04 -23.24 -16.72
CA LEU A 62 -14.38 -23.81 -16.54
C LEU A 62 -14.97 -23.37 -15.20
N PRO A 63 -16.28 -23.06 -15.14
CA PRO A 63 -16.95 -22.72 -13.90
C PRO A 63 -16.99 -23.94 -12.97
N ILE A 64 -16.59 -23.72 -11.71
CA ILE A 64 -16.59 -24.72 -10.64
C ILE A 64 -17.78 -24.40 -9.75
N ILE A 65 -18.84 -25.19 -9.91
CA ILE A 65 -20.08 -25.06 -9.16
C ILE A 65 -20.34 -26.42 -8.51
N ALA A 66 -20.55 -26.43 -7.19
CA ALA A 66 -21.07 -27.62 -6.52
C ALA A 66 -22.56 -27.76 -6.83
N GLN A 67 -22.96 -28.94 -7.27
CA GLN A 67 -24.34 -29.25 -7.65
C GLN A 67 -24.81 -30.45 -6.85
N SER A 68 -26.04 -30.41 -6.34
CA SER A 68 -26.66 -31.62 -5.79
C SER A 68 -26.87 -32.64 -6.90
N PRO A 69 -26.88 -33.95 -6.60
CA PRO A 69 -27.23 -34.98 -7.59
C PRO A 69 -28.54 -34.71 -8.33
N GLU A 70 -29.55 -34.17 -7.63
CA GLU A 70 -30.81 -33.69 -8.21
C GLU A 70 -30.60 -32.61 -9.29
N LYS A 71 -29.78 -31.60 -9.00
CA LYS A 71 -29.51 -30.51 -9.93
C LYS A 71 -28.60 -30.92 -11.09
N ILE A 72 -27.75 -31.93 -10.89
CA ILE A 72 -26.99 -32.57 -11.97
C ILE A 72 -27.97 -33.31 -12.90
N ALA A 73 -28.95 -34.01 -12.34
CA ALA A 73 -29.98 -34.70 -13.12
C ALA A 73 -30.81 -33.70 -13.96
N GLU A 74 -31.32 -32.63 -13.35
CA GLU A 74 -32.06 -31.56 -14.07
C GLU A 74 -31.26 -31.00 -15.26
N LYS A 75 -29.95 -30.78 -15.08
CA LYS A 75 -29.08 -30.30 -16.17
C LYS A 75 -28.87 -31.32 -17.27
N ILE A 76 -28.73 -32.59 -16.93
CA ILE A 76 -28.58 -33.66 -17.91
C ILE A 76 -29.83 -33.74 -18.79
N GLU A 77 -31.02 -33.54 -18.20
CA GLU A 77 -32.29 -33.49 -18.92
C GLU A 77 -32.43 -32.26 -19.84
N GLU A 78 -31.88 -31.12 -19.44
CA GLU A 78 -31.86 -29.90 -20.26
C GLU A 78 -30.84 -29.99 -21.41
N GLU A 79 -29.66 -30.58 -21.17
CA GLU A 79 -28.53 -30.57 -22.11
C GLU A 79 -28.55 -31.74 -23.11
N ILE A 80 -29.11 -32.90 -22.73
CA ILE A 80 -29.07 -34.14 -23.51
C ILE A 80 -30.50 -34.63 -23.74
N SER A 81 -30.81 -35.01 -24.98
CA SER A 81 -32.11 -35.61 -25.33
C SER A 81 -31.94 -37.08 -25.74
N GLY A 82 -32.82 -37.95 -25.24
CA GLY A 82 -32.84 -39.37 -25.59
C GLY A 82 -32.10 -40.24 -24.58
N MET A 83 -31.23 -41.14 -25.06
CA MET A 83 -30.53 -42.09 -24.21
C MET A 83 -29.21 -41.52 -23.66
N VAL A 84 -29.09 -41.42 -22.33
CA VAL A 84 -27.88 -40.98 -21.65
C VAL A 84 -27.20 -42.14 -20.91
N THR A 85 -25.87 -42.21 -21.00
CA THR A 85 -25.06 -43.16 -20.21
C THR A 85 -24.35 -42.40 -19.08
N ILE A 86 -24.66 -42.75 -17.84
CA ILE A 86 -24.07 -42.14 -16.65
C ILE A 86 -22.89 -42.99 -16.18
N MET A 87 -21.76 -42.32 -15.97
CA MET A 87 -20.48 -42.95 -15.65
C MET A 87 -19.79 -42.26 -14.47
N ALA A 88 -19.12 -43.05 -13.64
CA ALA A 88 -18.24 -42.57 -12.56
C ALA A 88 -16.76 -42.67 -12.99
N PRO A 89 -16.03 -41.55 -13.10
CA PRO A 89 -14.61 -41.60 -13.40
C PRO A 89 -13.81 -42.06 -12.17
N LEU A 90 -13.31 -43.29 -12.20
CA LEU A 90 -12.54 -43.88 -11.09
C LEU A 90 -11.04 -43.56 -11.19
N VAL A 91 -10.51 -43.55 -12.42
CA VAL A 91 -9.09 -43.30 -12.68
C VAL A 91 -8.96 -42.36 -13.86
N ARG A 92 -8.18 -41.27 -13.71
CA ARG A 92 -7.94 -40.32 -14.81
C ARG A 92 -6.46 -40.02 -14.97
N LYS A 93 -5.93 -40.37 -16.15
CA LYS A 93 -4.53 -40.12 -16.57
C LYS A 93 -3.48 -40.57 -15.54
N LYS A 94 -3.72 -41.69 -14.85
CA LYS A 94 -2.78 -42.28 -13.89
C LYS A 94 -2.15 -43.56 -14.46
N LYS A 95 -0.91 -43.84 -14.07
CA LYS A 95 -0.18 -45.06 -14.47
C LYS A 95 -0.50 -46.20 -13.52
N GLY A 96 -0.76 -47.39 -14.05
CA GLY A 96 -1.03 -48.58 -13.24
C GLY A 96 -1.70 -49.69 -14.03
N THR A 97 -1.65 -50.92 -13.49
CA THR A 97 -2.25 -52.10 -14.14
C THR A 97 -3.71 -52.33 -13.75
N TYR A 98 -4.19 -51.73 -12.65
CA TYR A 98 -5.57 -51.71 -12.15
C TYR A 98 -6.35 -53.06 -12.14
N GLN A 99 -5.68 -54.20 -12.24
CA GLN A 99 -6.32 -55.53 -12.28
C GLN A 99 -7.18 -55.84 -11.04
N GLN A 100 -6.77 -55.35 -9.87
CA GLN A 100 -7.54 -55.53 -8.64
C GLN A 100 -8.83 -54.71 -8.65
N LEU A 101 -8.78 -53.49 -9.21
CA LEU A 101 -9.96 -52.63 -9.36
C LEU A 101 -11.04 -53.31 -10.22
N PHE A 102 -10.67 -53.92 -11.34
CA PHE A 102 -11.64 -54.63 -12.19
C PHE A 102 -12.25 -55.86 -11.50
N LYS A 103 -11.45 -56.62 -10.72
CA LYS A 103 -11.96 -57.75 -9.94
C LYS A 103 -12.94 -57.32 -8.85
N ASP A 104 -12.68 -56.19 -8.21
CA ASP A 104 -13.54 -55.64 -7.17
C ASP A 104 -14.86 -55.12 -7.78
N LEU A 105 -14.80 -54.40 -8.91
CA LEU A 105 -15.99 -53.96 -9.64
C LEU A 105 -16.88 -55.12 -10.13
N ASN A 106 -16.28 -56.22 -10.59
CA ASN A 106 -17.02 -57.41 -10.99
C ASN A 106 -17.71 -58.10 -9.79
N LYS A 107 -17.01 -58.22 -8.65
CA LYS A 107 -17.62 -58.77 -7.41
C LYS A 107 -18.80 -57.95 -6.91
N GLU A 108 -18.78 -56.64 -7.16
CA GLU A 108 -19.86 -55.72 -6.79
C GLU A 108 -21.03 -55.73 -7.78
N GLY A 109 -20.92 -56.46 -8.90
CA GLY A 109 -22.02 -56.68 -9.86
C GLY A 109 -22.08 -55.67 -11.01
N PHE A 110 -21.08 -54.80 -11.18
CA PHE A 110 -21.03 -53.90 -12.34
C PHE A 110 -20.59 -54.68 -13.58
N ALA A 111 -21.34 -54.57 -14.68
CA ALA A 111 -21.10 -55.36 -15.89
C ALA A 111 -20.21 -54.66 -16.94
N ARG A 112 -20.08 -53.33 -16.89
CA ARG A 112 -19.44 -52.52 -17.94
C ARG A 112 -18.50 -51.47 -17.37
N VAL A 113 -17.36 -51.29 -18.04
CA VAL A 113 -16.36 -50.27 -17.71
C VAL A 113 -15.78 -49.70 -19.00
N ARG A 114 -15.57 -48.39 -19.05
CA ARG A 114 -14.93 -47.69 -20.15
C ARG A 114 -13.45 -47.48 -19.82
N VAL A 115 -12.55 -48.03 -20.64
CA VAL A 115 -11.11 -47.95 -20.45
C VAL A 115 -10.48 -47.32 -21.68
N ASN A 116 -9.81 -46.18 -21.51
CA ASN A 116 -9.19 -45.38 -22.58
C ASN A 116 -10.14 -45.07 -23.76
N GLY A 117 -11.44 -44.91 -23.49
CA GLY A 117 -12.46 -44.59 -24.49
C GLY A 117 -13.23 -45.79 -25.06
N GLU A 118 -12.80 -47.02 -24.79
CA GLU A 118 -13.48 -48.24 -25.25
C GLU A 118 -14.23 -48.92 -24.09
N ILE A 119 -15.42 -49.46 -24.36
CA ILE A 119 -16.25 -50.13 -23.35
C ILE A 119 -15.94 -51.63 -23.34
N TYR A 120 -15.53 -52.13 -22.18
CA TYR A 120 -15.24 -53.53 -21.89
C TYR A 120 -16.25 -54.10 -20.90
N ARG A 121 -16.44 -55.42 -20.89
CA ARG A 121 -17.14 -56.08 -19.79
C ARG A 121 -16.16 -56.32 -18.65
N THR A 122 -16.63 -56.17 -17.42
CA THR A 122 -15.79 -56.35 -16.20
C THR A 122 -15.35 -57.80 -15.98
N GLU A 123 -16.00 -58.76 -16.65
CA GLU A 123 -15.61 -60.18 -16.70
C GLU A 123 -14.42 -60.44 -17.66
N ASP A 124 -14.18 -59.54 -18.61
CA ASP A 124 -13.11 -59.69 -19.60
C ASP A 124 -11.74 -59.47 -18.95
N GLU A 125 -10.72 -60.18 -19.43
CA GLU A 125 -9.35 -60.04 -18.94
C GLU A 125 -8.68 -58.77 -19.52
N ILE A 126 -8.88 -57.63 -18.84
CA ILE A 126 -8.33 -56.33 -19.25
C ILE A 126 -6.88 -56.20 -18.75
N THR A 127 -5.89 -56.30 -19.65
CA THR A 127 -4.48 -56.08 -19.33
C THR A 127 -4.03 -54.65 -19.66
N LEU A 128 -3.70 -53.87 -18.64
CA LEU A 128 -3.17 -52.50 -18.78
C LEU A 128 -1.66 -52.43 -18.55
N GLU A 129 -0.98 -51.56 -19.29
CA GLU A 129 0.47 -51.39 -19.22
C GLU A 129 0.88 -50.52 -18.02
N ARG A 130 1.76 -51.04 -17.17
CA ARG A 130 2.19 -50.36 -15.92
C ARG A 130 2.73 -48.94 -16.10
N TYR A 131 3.35 -48.64 -17.24
CA TYR A 131 4.04 -47.36 -17.47
C TYR A 131 3.25 -46.36 -18.34
N LYS A 132 2.09 -46.74 -18.87
CA LYS A 132 1.21 -45.85 -19.65
C LYS A 132 0.14 -45.24 -18.76
N MET A 133 -0.31 -44.04 -19.14
CA MET A 133 -1.43 -43.37 -18.47
C MET A 133 -2.74 -43.98 -18.94
N HIS A 134 -3.64 -44.28 -18.01
CA HIS A 134 -4.94 -44.86 -18.30
C HIS A 134 -6.09 -44.01 -17.73
N THR A 135 -7.23 -44.06 -18.41
CA THR A 135 -8.53 -43.51 -17.98
C THR A 135 -9.50 -44.67 -17.81
N ILE A 136 -10.17 -44.75 -16.67
CA ILE A 136 -11.13 -45.81 -16.32
C ILE A 136 -12.40 -45.14 -15.77
N ASP A 137 -13.50 -45.29 -16.49
CA ASP A 137 -14.82 -44.78 -16.11
C ASP A 137 -15.78 -45.96 -15.93
N LEU A 138 -16.38 -46.07 -14.76
CA LEU A 138 -17.37 -47.10 -14.45
C LEU A 138 -18.71 -46.73 -15.07
N VAL A 139 -19.33 -47.62 -15.83
CA VAL A 139 -20.69 -47.41 -16.35
C VAL A 139 -21.70 -47.83 -15.28
N ILE A 140 -22.51 -46.88 -14.82
CA ILE A 140 -23.47 -47.10 -13.74
C ILE A 140 -24.81 -47.50 -14.33
N ASP A 141 -25.36 -46.66 -15.18
CA ASP A 141 -26.65 -46.93 -15.82
C ASP A 141 -26.72 -46.27 -17.21
N ARG A 142 -27.63 -46.79 -18.04
CA ARG A 142 -28.00 -46.21 -19.34
C ARG A 142 -29.51 -46.02 -19.32
N ILE A 143 -29.93 -44.76 -19.31
CA ILE A 143 -31.29 -44.35 -18.97
C ILE A 143 -31.81 -43.40 -20.05
N ASP A 144 -33.12 -43.39 -20.26
CA ASP A 144 -33.79 -42.37 -21.06
C ASP A 144 -33.95 -41.10 -20.23
N THR A 145 -33.74 -39.94 -20.85
CA THR A 145 -33.85 -38.60 -20.23
C THR A 145 -35.25 -38.30 -19.64
N THR A 146 -36.25 -39.13 -19.93
CA THR A 146 -37.61 -38.98 -19.37
C THR A 146 -37.79 -39.51 -17.93
N ASP A 147 -36.85 -40.31 -17.41
CA ASP A 147 -36.95 -40.91 -16.06
C ASP A 147 -36.06 -40.19 -15.03
N HIS A 148 -36.54 -39.05 -14.53
CA HIS A 148 -35.84 -38.20 -13.57
C HIS A 148 -35.36 -38.96 -12.32
N SER A 149 -36.23 -39.79 -11.74
CA SER A 149 -35.93 -40.51 -10.49
C SER A 149 -34.70 -41.39 -10.60
N ARG A 150 -34.55 -42.05 -11.75
CA ARG A 150 -33.46 -42.98 -12.02
C ARG A 150 -32.16 -42.28 -12.38
N ILE A 151 -32.23 -41.11 -13.02
CA ILE A 151 -31.07 -40.25 -13.28
C ILE A 151 -30.49 -39.71 -11.97
N VAL A 152 -31.35 -39.27 -11.03
CA VAL A 152 -30.91 -38.83 -9.71
C VAL A 152 -30.18 -39.96 -8.96
N GLU A 153 -30.77 -41.15 -8.90
CA GLU A 153 -30.15 -42.31 -8.24
C GLU A 153 -28.80 -42.68 -8.88
N ALA A 154 -28.72 -42.69 -10.21
CA ALA A 154 -27.47 -42.95 -10.92
C ALA A 154 -26.41 -41.86 -10.67
N CYS A 155 -26.80 -40.58 -10.57
CA CYS A 155 -25.92 -39.48 -10.18
C CYS A 155 -25.45 -39.61 -8.71
N GLU A 156 -26.29 -40.03 -7.78
CA GLU A 156 -25.91 -40.31 -6.38
C GLU A 156 -24.89 -41.45 -6.29
N GLN A 157 -25.14 -42.54 -7.01
CA GLN A 157 -24.19 -43.65 -7.09
C GLN A 157 -22.87 -43.21 -7.75
N ALA A 158 -22.94 -42.39 -8.80
CA ALA A 158 -21.76 -41.86 -9.48
C ALA A 158 -20.91 -41.01 -8.56
N THR A 159 -21.53 -40.05 -7.88
CA THR A 159 -20.85 -39.12 -6.97
C THR A 159 -20.30 -39.76 -5.71
N THR A 160 -20.87 -40.90 -5.27
CA THR A 160 -20.36 -41.67 -4.13
C THR A 160 -19.15 -42.51 -4.51
N ARG A 161 -19.12 -43.04 -5.75
CA ARG A 161 -18.09 -43.97 -6.24
C ARG A 161 -16.90 -43.28 -6.88
N SER A 162 -17.14 -42.19 -7.59
CA SER A 162 -16.10 -41.23 -7.93
C SER A 162 -15.95 -40.25 -6.76
N ASP A 163 -14.86 -39.48 -6.70
CA ASP A 163 -14.67 -38.47 -5.66
C ASP A 163 -15.57 -37.23 -5.88
N GLY A 164 -16.87 -37.44 -6.13
CA GLY A 164 -17.87 -36.40 -6.41
C GLY A 164 -17.97 -35.96 -7.88
N LEU A 165 -17.60 -36.79 -8.86
CA LEU A 165 -17.66 -36.49 -10.30
C LEU A 165 -18.67 -37.38 -11.06
N VAL A 166 -19.33 -36.84 -12.07
CA VAL A 166 -20.26 -37.59 -12.93
C VAL A 166 -19.94 -37.29 -14.38
N ILE A 167 -19.80 -38.32 -15.21
CA ILE A 167 -19.75 -38.19 -16.66
C ILE A 167 -21.12 -38.62 -17.22
N ALA A 168 -21.74 -37.79 -18.03
CA ALA A 168 -22.92 -38.14 -18.82
C ALA A 168 -22.54 -38.10 -20.30
N VAL A 169 -22.92 -39.13 -21.06
CA VAL A 169 -22.70 -39.19 -22.50
C VAL A 169 -24.03 -39.44 -23.20
N GLY A 170 -24.41 -38.52 -24.08
CA GLY A 170 -25.58 -38.64 -24.94
C GLY A 170 -25.30 -39.40 -26.24
N GLU A 171 -26.25 -39.33 -27.17
CA GLU A 171 -26.10 -39.94 -28.51
C GLU A 171 -25.07 -39.23 -29.39
N ASP A 172 -24.71 -38.00 -29.04
CA ASP A 172 -23.66 -37.19 -29.67
C ASP A 172 -22.23 -37.66 -29.36
N LEU A 173 -22.08 -38.64 -28.46
CA LEU A 173 -20.79 -39.17 -27.99
C LEU A 173 -19.87 -38.11 -27.35
N ILE A 174 -20.45 -36.99 -26.88
CA ILE A 174 -19.71 -35.94 -26.18
C ILE A 174 -19.74 -36.24 -24.67
N ASP A 175 -18.58 -36.16 -24.03
CA ASP A 175 -18.45 -36.32 -22.57
C ASP A 175 -18.86 -35.03 -21.86
N HIS A 176 -20.07 -35.00 -21.28
CA HIS A 176 -20.50 -33.96 -20.34
C HIS A 176 -20.05 -34.35 -18.94
N LEU A 177 -19.36 -33.46 -18.24
CA LEU A 177 -18.71 -33.78 -16.97
C LEU A 177 -19.17 -32.81 -15.88
N TYR A 178 -19.77 -33.36 -14.83
CA TYR A 178 -20.35 -32.65 -13.69
C TYR A 178 -19.60 -33.00 -12.40
N SER A 179 -19.75 -32.13 -11.39
CA SER A 179 -19.11 -32.30 -10.09
C SER A 179 -20.07 -31.94 -8.96
N ALA A 180 -20.26 -32.87 -8.03
CA ALA A 180 -20.98 -32.65 -6.77
C ALA A 180 -20.11 -31.93 -5.72
N LYS A 181 -18.78 -31.96 -5.88
CA LYS A 181 -17.84 -31.15 -5.07
C LYS A 181 -17.46 -29.88 -5.81
N MET A 182 -17.00 -28.86 -5.08
CA MET A 182 -16.35 -27.68 -5.66
C MET A 182 -14.98 -28.09 -6.27
N ALA A 183 -14.96 -28.87 -7.33
CA ALA A 183 -13.74 -29.40 -7.94
C ALA A 183 -13.73 -29.13 -9.44
N CYS A 184 -12.56 -28.77 -9.98
CA CYS A 184 -12.40 -28.71 -11.42
C CYS A 184 -12.53 -30.11 -11.99
N PRO A 185 -13.45 -30.32 -12.94
CA PRO A 185 -13.64 -31.64 -13.47
C PRO A 185 -12.43 -32.15 -14.26
N ILE A 186 -11.56 -31.32 -14.84
CA ILE A 186 -10.45 -31.80 -15.69
C ILE A 186 -9.16 -32.06 -14.90
N CYS A 187 -8.69 -31.10 -14.09
CA CYS A 187 -7.44 -31.23 -13.34
C CYS A 187 -7.62 -31.68 -11.89
N GLY A 188 -8.86 -31.77 -11.39
CA GLY A 188 -9.14 -32.18 -10.01
C GLY A 188 -8.79 -31.13 -8.95
N ILE A 189 -8.50 -29.88 -9.32
CA ILE A 189 -8.30 -28.79 -8.35
C ILE A 189 -9.59 -28.60 -7.55
N THR A 190 -9.53 -28.84 -6.25
CA THR A 190 -10.62 -28.59 -5.32
C THR A 190 -10.56 -27.17 -4.78
N PHE A 191 -11.73 -26.57 -4.67
CA PHE A 191 -11.98 -25.30 -4.03
C PHE A 191 -12.70 -25.57 -2.71
N GLU A 192 -12.26 -24.89 -1.65
CA GLU A 192 -13.03 -24.81 -0.41
C GLU A 192 -14.27 -23.94 -0.63
N GLU A 193 -15.24 -24.05 0.29
CA GLU A 193 -16.41 -23.16 0.30
C GLU A 193 -15.94 -21.69 0.30
N LEU A 194 -16.50 -20.88 -0.60
CA LEU A 194 -16.10 -19.50 -0.76
C LEU A 194 -16.48 -18.69 0.49
N GLN A 195 -15.45 -18.28 1.24
CA GLN A 195 -15.63 -17.48 2.46
C GLN A 195 -15.01 -16.09 2.30
N PRO A 196 -15.57 -15.04 2.91
CA PRO A 196 -15.04 -13.67 2.78
C PRO A 196 -13.55 -13.53 3.13
N ARG A 197 -13.07 -14.33 4.10
CA ARG A 197 -11.65 -14.33 4.50
C ARG A 197 -10.68 -14.79 3.40
N MET A 198 -11.15 -15.58 2.43
CA MET A 198 -10.34 -16.00 1.27
C MET A 198 -10.04 -14.83 0.34
N PHE A 199 -10.88 -13.81 0.31
CA PHE A 199 -10.67 -12.60 -0.47
C PHE A 199 -9.85 -11.55 0.29
N SER A 200 -9.24 -11.91 1.42
CA SER A 200 -8.44 -10.99 2.23
C SER A 200 -6.94 -11.19 2.00
N PHE A 201 -6.26 -10.18 1.47
CA PHE A 201 -4.78 -10.19 1.41
C PHE A 201 -4.13 -10.00 2.80
N ASN A 202 -4.89 -9.65 3.84
CA ASN A 202 -4.41 -9.63 5.23
C ASN A 202 -4.49 -11.01 5.91
N SER A 203 -5.12 -11.99 5.26
CA SER A 203 -5.32 -13.33 5.79
C SER A 203 -4.48 -14.35 5.04
N PRO A 204 -3.84 -15.33 5.70
CA PRO A 204 -3.05 -16.37 5.02
C PRO A 204 -3.89 -17.26 4.10
N PHE A 205 -5.21 -17.30 4.28
CA PHE A 205 -6.13 -18.03 3.41
C PHE A 205 -6.15 -17.45 1.99
N GLY A 206 -6.19 -16.12 1.87
CA GLY A 206 -6.29 -15.40 0.60
C GLY A 206 -4.99 -14.81 0.06
N ALA A 207 -4.07 -14.45 0.96
CA ALA A 207 -2.84 -13.76 0.61
C ALA A 207 -1.93 -14.61 -0.29
N CYS A 208 -1.32 -13.96 -1.29
CA CYS A 208 -0.25 -14.54 -2.09
C CYS A 208 0.84 -15.11 -1.15
N SER A 209 1.27 -16.35 -1.40
CA SER A 209 2.24 -17.07 -0.59
C SER A 209 3.63 -16.42 -0.59
N ASP A 210 4.03 -15.84 -1.73
CA ASP A 210 5.36 -15.25 -1.91
C ASP A 210 5.49 -13.89 -1.20
N CYS A 211 4.61 -12.93 -1.53
CA CYS A 211 4.66 -11.59 -0.93
C CYS A 211 3.87 -11.45 0.38
N LYS A 212 3.22 -12.52 0.86
CA LYS A 212 2.37 -12.52 2.08
C LYS A 212 1.33 -11.39 2.06
N GLY A 213 0.73 -11.15 0.90
CA GLY A 213 -0.31 -10.15 0.69
C GLY A 213 0.15 -8.70 0.57
N LEU A 214 1.46 -8.44 0.45
CA LEU A 214 1.98 -7.09 0.21
C LEU A 214 1.79 -6.63 -1.25
N GLY A 215 1.82 -7.56 -2.21
CA GLY A 215 1.80 -7.27 -3.65
C GLY A 215 3.14 -6.80 -4.20
N ILE A 216 4.02 -6.34 -3.33
CA ILE A 216 5.36 -5.86 -3.66
C ILE A 216 6.42 -6.72 -2.99
N ARG A 217 7.62 -6.72 -3.57
CA ARG A 217 8.85 -7.22 -2.97
C ARG A 217 9.86 -6.10 -2.87
N MET A 218 10.73 -6.19 -1.89
CA MET A 218 11.97 -5.42 -1.88
C MET A 218 13.06 -6.37 -2.32
N ASP A 219 13.66 -6.10 -3.48
CA ASP A 219 14.78 -6.86 -4.00
C ASP A 219 15.96 -5.91 -4.21
N PHE A 220 17.20 -6.41 -4.06
CA PHE A 220 18.39 -5.58 -4.31
C PHE A 220 18.53 -5.25 -5.79
N ASP A 221 18.84 -3.99 -6.09
CA ASP A 221 19.00 -3.51 -7.45
C ASP A 221 20.47 -3.34 -7.81
N HIS A 222 20.86 -3.90 -8.95
CA HIS A 222 22.24 -3.88 -9.43
C HIS A 222 22.75 -2.46 -9.76
N GLU A 223 21.87 -1.56 -10.23
CA GLU A 223 22.20 -0.16 -10.49
C GLU A 223 22.36 0.65 -9.20
N LEU A 224 21.67 0.28 -8.11
CA LEU A 224 21.88 0.93 -6.81
C LEU A 224 23.18 0.48 -6.14
N ILE A 225 23.57 -0.79 -6.35
CA ILE A 225 24.83 -1.33 -5.84
C ILE A 225 26.03 -0.76 -6.60
N ILE A 226 25.94 -0.64 -7.93
CA ILE A 226 26.93 0.05 -8.78
C ILE A 226 26.25 1.21 -9.51
N PRO A 227 26.18 2.40 -8.88
CA PRO A 227 25.52 3.57 -9.46
C PRO A 227 26.31 4.23 -10.59
N ASP A 228 27.63 4.16 -10.52
CA ASP A 228 28.52 4.81 -11.46
C ASP A 228 29.39 3.76 -12.16
N LYS A 229 29.04 3.45 -13.40
CA LYS A 229 29.74 2.45 -14.22
C LYS A 229 31.04 3.00 -14.82
N GLU A 230 31.26 4.32 -14.77
CA GLU A 230 32.51 4.94 -15.24
C GLU A 230 33.64 4.73 -14.23
N LYS A 231 33.32 4.51 -12.95
CA LYS A 231 34.30 4.24 -11.90
C LYS A 231 34.77 2.80 -11.92
N SER A 232 36.02 2.61 -11.50
CA SER A 232 36.56 1.29 -11.18
C SER A 232 36.18 0.84 -9.77
N ILE A 233 36.36 -0.44 -9.48
CA ILE A 233 36.13 -1.00 -8.13
C ILE A 233 37.00 -0.30 -7.09
N ALA A 234 38.25 0.03 -7.45
CA ALA A 234 39.21 0.72 -6.60
C ALA A 234 38.80 2.16 -6.25
N GLU A 235 38.10 2.84 -7.16
CA GLU A 235 37.56 4.20 -6.97
C GLU A 235 36.22 4.20 -6.21
N GLY A 236 35.74 3.04 -5.78
CA GLY A 236 34.53 2.90 -4.99
C GLY A 236 33.26 2.74 -5.83
N ALA A 237 33.34 2.09 -7.00
CA ALA A 237 32.15 1.76 -7.80
C ALA A 237 31.10 0.94 -7.02
N ILE A 238 31.51 0.08 -6.08
CA ILE A 238 30.61 -0.74 -5.25
C ILE A 238 30.14 0.06 -4.03
N ALA A 239 28.92 0.57 -4.10
CA ALA A 239 28.38 1.49 -3.11
C ALA A 239 28.08 0.85 -1.73
N THR A 240 27.81 -0.46 -1.69
CA THR A 240 27.54 -1.21 -0.44
C THR A 240 28.78 -1.35 0.44
N TYR A 241 29.98 -1.12 -0.11
CA TYR A 241 31.23 -1.33 0.60
C TYR A 241 31.79 -0.08 1.28
N ARG A 242 31.14 1.10 1.12
CA ARG A 242 31.42 2.42 1.74
C ARG A 242 32.87 2.92 1.66
N ASN A 243 33.83 2.20 2.24
CA ASN A 243 35.26 2.45 2.17
C ASN A 243 35.95 1.22 1.55
N PHE A 244 36.24 1.27 0.26
CA PHE A 244 36.96 0.19 -0.45
C PHE A 244 38.34 -0.11 0.18
N LEU A 245 38.94 0.87 0.86
CA LEU A 245 40.30 0.79 1.41
C LEU A 245 40.47 -0.10 2.66
N ASP A 246 39.41 -0.72 3.19
CA ASP A 246 39.48 -1.56 4.39
C ASP A 246 39.40 -3.07 4.11
N GLY A 247 40.56 -3.63 3.78
CA GLY A 247 41.05 -4.97 4.18
C GLY A 247 40.40 -6.18 3.50
N TYR A 248 39.33 -6.71 4.08
CA TYR A 248 38.83 -8.04 3.72
C TYR A 248 38.06 -8.04 2.39
N ARG A 249 37.13 -7.09 2.21
CA ARG A 249 36.24 -7.08 1.04
C ARG A 249 36.95 -6.70 -0.25
N SER A 250 37.94 -5.81 -0.19
CA SER A 250 38.76 -5.44 -1.35
C SER A 250 39.64 -6.59 -1.81
N GLN A 251 40.25 -7.33 -0.89
CA GLN A 251 41.03 -8.53 -1.21
C GLN A 251 40.15 -9.65 -1.81
N LEU A 252 38.92 -9.80 -1.29
CA LEU A 252 37.94 -10.75 -1.81
C LEU A 252 37.58 -10.47 -3.26
N VAL A 253 37.18 -9.22 -3.58
CA VAL A 253 36.84 -8.81 -4.95
C VAL A 253 38.07 -8.81 -5.86
N GLY A 254 39.26 -8.47 -5.32
CA GLY A 254 40.53 -8.57 -6.04
C GLY A 254 40.85 -9.99 -6.51
N ALA A 255 40.64 -11.00 -5.66
CA ALA A 255 40.83 -12.40 -6.03
C ALA A 255 39.83 -12.88 -7.11
N VAL A 256 38.59 -12.38 -7.05
CA VAL A 256 37.59 -12.64 -8.11
C VAL A 256 38.03 -11.99 -9.43
N ALA A 257 38.50 -10.74 -9.38
CA ALA A 257 38.97 -10.03 -10.56
C ALA A 257 40.13 -10.77 -11.24
N GLU A 258 41.14 -11.17 -10.48
CA GLU A 258 42.31 -11.91 -10.98
C GLU A 258 41.92 -13.24 -11.64
N HIS A 259 40.99 -13.99 -11.05
CA HIS A 259 40.55 -15.29 -11.59
C HIS A 259 39.76 -15.16 -12.90
N PHE A 260 38.90 -14.14 -13.02
CA PHE A 260 38.04 -13.92 -14.20
C PHE A 260 38.64 -12.93 -15.24
N GLY A 261 39.92 -12.59 -15.10
CA GLY A 261 40.66 -11.84 -16.10
C GLY A 261 40.34 -10.35 -16.18
N PHE A 262 39.96 -9.70 -15.07
CA PHE A 262 39.84 -8.25 -14.97
C PHE A 262 40.60 -7.70 -13.76
N THR A 263 40.74 -6.38 -13.64
CA THR A 263 41.43 -5.76 -12.50
C THR A 263 40.49 -4.86 -11.73
N VAL A 264 40.79 -4.63 -10.44
CA VAL A 264 40.03 -3.68 -9.61
C VAL A 264 40.13 -2.23 -10.10
N HIS A 265 41.06 -1.93 -11.00
CA HIS A 265 41.24 -0.62 -11.64
C HIS A 265 40.52 -0.49 -12.98
N THR A 266 39.89 -1.56 -13.47
CA THR A 266 39.11 -1.51 -14.71
C THR A 266 37.79 -0.79 -14.42
N PRO A 267 37.43 0.25 -15.19
CA PRO A 267 36.09 0.84 -15.14
C PRO A 267 35.01 -0.20 -15.37
N ILE A 268 33.90 -0.14 -14.64
CA ILE A 268 32.85 -1.17 -14.73
C ILE A 268 32.23 -1.26 -16.14
N LYS A 269 32.14 -0.14 -16.86
CA LYS A 269 31.64 -0.09 -18.25
C LYS A 269 32.47 -0.90 -19.24
N ASP A 270 33.76 -1.10 -18.95
CA ASP A 270 34.71 -1.79 -19.81
C ASP A 270 34.76 -3.30 -19.50
N LEU A 271 34.03 -3.77 -18.47
CA LEU A 271 33.88 -5.19 -18.18
C LEU A 271 32.98 -5.88 -19.22
N THR A 272 33.30 -7.13 -19.54
CA THR A 272 32.41 -7.93 -20.39
C THR A 272 31.11 -8.27 -19.64
N PRO A 273 30.00 -8.56 -20.36
CA PRO A 273 28.74 -8.95 -19.72
C PRO A 273 28.87 -10.17 -18.80
N GLU A 274 29.76 -11.11 -19.14
CA GLU A 274 30.05 -12.29 -18.31
C GLU A 274 30.79 -11.91 -17.03
N GLN A 275 31.81 -11.05 -17.11
CA GLN A 275 32.55 -10.55 -15.94
C GLN A 275 31.64 -9.78 -14.98
N LEU A 276 30.76 -8.92 -15.52
CA LEU A 276 29.77 -8.20 -14.72
C LEU A 276 28.77 -9.16 -14.06
N LYS A 277 28.31 -10.19 -14.78
CA LYS A 277 27.40 -11.21 -14.24
C LYS A 277 28.05 -11.97 -13.09
N VAL A 278 29.31 -12.37 -13.23
CA VAL A 278 30.06 -13.04 -12.15
C VAL A 278 30.22 -12.12 -10.94
N LEU A 279 30.55 -10.85 -11.14
CA LEU A 279 30.67 -9.87 -10.04
C LEU A 279 29.34 -9.73 -9.28
N MET A 280 28.21 -9.64 -9.99
CA MET A 280 26.88 -9.41 -9.41
C MET A 280 26.24 -10.66 -8.80
N PHE A 281 26.21 -11.76 -9.54
CA PHE A 281 25.43 -12.97 -9.21
C PHE A 281 26.29 -14.13 -8.72
N GLY A 282 27.61 -14.00 -8.76
CA GLY A 282 28.53 -15.04 -8.31
C GLY A 282 28.89 -16.04 -9.41
N SER A 283 29.72 -17.02 -9.02
CA SER A 283 30.10 -18.16 -9.87
C SER A 283 30.30 -19.42 -9.00
N PRO A 284 29.89 -20.60 -9.50
CA PRO A 284 30.14 -21.87 -8.82
C PRO A 284 31.62 -22.32 -8.93
N GLU A 285 32.46 -21.61 -9.69
CA GLU A 285 33.89 -21.93 -9.80
C GLU A 285 34.64 -21.76 -8.48
N GLN A 286 35.63 -22.63 -8.27
CA GLN A 286 36.49 -22.60 -7.09
C GLN A 286 37.60 -21.57 -7.28
N ILE A 287 37.51 -20.48 -6.53
CA ILE A 287 38.47 -19.37 -6.53
C ILE A 287 39.38 -19.52 -5.31
N ASN A 288 40.68 -19.26 -5.50
CA ASN A 288 41.64 -19.25 -4.41
C ASN A 288 41.74 -17.85 -3.80
N PHE A 289 41.10 -17.64 -2.66
CA PHE A 289 41.13 -16.37 -1.95
C PHE A 289 42.38 -16.29 -1.09
N ARG A 290 43.36 -15.45 -1.47
CA ARG A 290 44.54 -15.14 -0.65
C ARG A 290 44.31 -13.83 0.08
N MET A 291 44.35 -13.87 1.41
CA MET A 291 44.08 -12.71 2.26
C MET A 291 45.26 -12.38 3.16
N SER A 292 45.53 -11.09 3.32
CA SER A 292 46.59 -10.55 4.18
C SER A 292 46.00 -9.65 5.26
N TYR A 293 46.36 -9.92 6.52
CA TYR A 293 45.94 -9.08 7.64
C TYR A 293 46.65 -7.71 7.60
N LYS A 294 45.93 -6.64 7.96
CA LYS A 294 46.43 -5.25 7.97
C LYS A 294 47.72 -5.01 8.79
N GLN A 295 48.14 -5.96 9.64
CA GLN A 295 49.36 -5.87 10.47
C GLN A 295 50.45 -6.90 10.10
N GLY A 296 50.42 -7.50 8.91
CA GLY A 296 51.50 -8.36 8.42
C GLY A 296 51.70 -9.69 9.16
N GLN A 297 50.84 -10.03 10.13
CA GLN A 297 50.91 -11.27 10.91
C GLN A 297 50.18 -12.45 10.24
N GLY A 298 50.56 -12.76 9.00
CA GLY A 298 50.16 -13.99 8.32
C GLY A 298 49.27 -13.80 7.09
N THR A 299 49.37 -14.76 6.18
CA THR A 299 48.52 -14.91 4.99
C THR A 299 47.66 -16.14 5.15
N TRP A 300 46.35 -16.01 4.96
CA TRP A 300 45.44 -17.15 4.88
C TRP A 300 44.97 -17.32 3.44
N SER A 301 45.05 -18.54 2.92
CA SER A 301 44.43 -18.93 1.66
C SER A 301 43.30 -19.95 1.89
N HIS A 302 42.15 -19.73 1.28
CA HIS A 302 41.04 -20.66 1.28
C HIS A 302 40.46 -20.78 -0.14
N LYS A 303 40.09 -22.01 -0.53
CA LYS A 303 39.37 -22.27 -1.79
C LYS A 303 37.87 -22.22 -1.52
N GLY A 304 37.18 -21.31 -2.18
CA GLY A 304 35.74 -21.18 -2.06
C GLY A 304 35.10 -20.66 -3.33
N THR A 305 33.78 -20.53 -3.30
CA THR A 305 33.01 -19.95 -4.40
C THR A 305 32.72 -18.48 -4.14
N TRP A 306 32.60 -17.69 -5.20
CA TRP A 306 32.14 -16.30 -5.09
C TRP A 306 30.61 -16.27 -5.11
N GLU A 307 30.01 -15.81 -4.00
CA GLU A 307 28.55 -15.74 -3.86
C GLU A 307 27.90 -14.62 -4.70
N GLY A 308 28.66 -13.60 -5.12
CA GLY A 308 28.13 -12.43 -5.82
C GLY A 308 27.70 -11.30 -4.89
N LEU A 309 27.72 -10.07 -5.39
CA LEU A 309 27.31 -8.89 -4.62
C LEU A 309 25.82 -8.91 -4.23
N LEU A 310 24.94 -9.35 -5.12
CA LEU A 310 23.49 -9.39 -4.88
C LEU A 310 23.12 -10.47 -3.84
N PRO A 311 23.51 -11.76 -4.01
CA PRO A 311 23.21 -12.78 -3.01
C PRO A 311 23.86 -12.50 -1.66
N GLN A 312 25.07 -11.90 -1.65
CA GLN A 312 25.69 -11.45 -0.39
C GLN A 312 24.85 -10.39 0.31
N ALA A 313 24.38 -9.36 -0.42
CA ALA A 313 23.57 -8.29 0.15
C ALA A 313 22.24 -8.82 0.72
N ASP A 314 21.57 -9.71 -0.01
CA ASP A 314 20.33 -10.37 0.43
C ASP A 314 20.53 -11.23 1.67
N ARG A 315 21.56 -12.09 1.67
CA ARG A 315 21.92 -12.89 2.85
C ARG A 315 22.22 -12.02 4.06
N LEU A 316 23.00 -10.94 3.89
CA LEU A 316 23.31 -10.01 4.97
C LEU A 316 22.06 -9.31 5.50
N TYR A 317 21.12 -8.94 4.63
CA TYR A 317 19.86 -8.32 5.03
C TYR A 317 18.99 -9.28 5.85
N GLN A 318 18.88 -10.54 5.43
CA GLN A 318 18.09 -11.55 6.13
C GLN A 318 18.71 -11.99 7.47
N GLN A 319 20.04 -12.08 7.55
CA GLN A 319 20.74 -12.54 8.77
C GLN A 319 20.97 -11.44 9.81
N THR A 320 20.88 -10.17 9.42
CA THR A 320 21.15 -9.04 10.33
C THR A 320 19.97 -8.81 11.27
N GLU A 321 20.21 -8.83 12.57
CA GLU A 321 19.18 -8.44 13.59
C GLU A 321 19.18 -6.93 13.88
N SER A 322 20.20 -6.20 13.43
CA SER A 322 20.30 -4.74 13.63
C SER A 322 19.41 -3.97 12.65
N GLU A 323 18.39 -3.30 13.20
CA GLU A 323 17.50 -2.39 12.45
C GLU A 323 18.25 -1.26 11.73
N TYR A 324 19.32 -0.72 12.33
CA TYR A 324 20.15 0.30 11.68
C TYR A 324 20.79 -0.23 10.40
N ARG A 325 21.37 -1.44 10.47
CA ARG A 325 22.06 -2.05 9.33
C ARG A 325 21.08 -2.53 8.25
N LYS A 326 19.87 -2.98 8.63
CA LYS A 326 18.78 -3.23 7.66
C LYS A 326 18.43 -1.96 6.88
N ARG A 327 18.17 -0.85 7.57
CA ARG A 327 17.87 0.44 6.91
C ARG A 327 18.98 0.96 6.00
N GLU A 328 20.24 0.67 6.32
CA GLU A 328 21.36 1.01 5.43
C GLU A 328 21.40 0.14 4.17
N LEU A 329 21.01 -1.13 4.26
CA LEU A 329 20.93 -2.05 3.13
C LEU A 329 19.69 -1.78 2.26
N GLU A 330 18.55 -1.42 2.86
CA GLU A 330 17.31 -1.05 2.17
C GLU A 330 17.49 0.08 1.17
N LYS A 331 18.48 0.98 1.37
CA LYS A 331 18.84 2.03 0.41
C LYS A 331 19.29 1.51 -0.96
N PHE A 332 19.67 0.23 -1.03
CA PHE A 332 20.10 -0.45 -2.25
C PHE A 332 19.05 -1.40 -2.81
N MET A 333 17.85 -1.39 -2.23
CA MET A 333 16.74 -2.23 -2.66
C MET A 333 15.73 -1.38 -3.42
N ARG A 334 15.11 -1.98 -4.43
CA ARG A 334 13.95 -1.40 -5.12
C ARG A 334 12.70 -2.16 -4.73
N ILE A 335 11.60 -1.42 -4.68
CA ILE A 335 10.27 -1.99 -4.56
C ILE A 335 9.84 -2.43 -5.96
N THR A 336 9.71 -3.74 -6.14
CA THR A 336 9.26 -4.37 -7.38
C THR A 336 7.89 -4.99 -7.17
N GLU A 337 7.13 -5.17 -8.25
CA GLU A 337 5.92 -5.96 -8.19
C GLU A 337 6.25 -7.43 -7.92
N CYS A 338 5.45 -8.09 -7.08
CA CYS A 338 5.62 -9.50 -6.80
C CYS A 338 5.45 -10.32 -8.10
N PRO A 339 6.40 -11.18 -8.48
CA PRO A 339 6.36 -11.89 -9.75
C PRO A 339 5.29 -12.98 -9.81
N VAL A 340 4.82 -13.47 -8.66
CA VAL A 340 3.79 -14.51 -8.57
C VAL A 340 2.40 -13.92 -8.73
N CYS A 341 2.08 -12.86 -7.98
CA CYS A 341 0.74 -12.26 -8.02
C CYS A 341 0.65 -11.02 -8.92
N HIS A 342 1.74 -10.55 -9.52
CA HIS A 342 1.81 -9.34 -10.34
C HIS A 342 1.15 -8.12 -9.66
N GLY A 343 1.48 -7.88 -8.39
CA GLY A 343 0.89 -6.78 -7.62
C GLY A 343 -0.50 -7.06 -7.02
N LYS A 344 -1.19 -8.13 -7.42
CA LYS A 344 -2.60 -8.40 -7.05
C LYS A 344 -2.82 -8.87 -5.60
N ARG A 345 -1.76 -9.16 -4.85
CA ARG A 345 -1.75 -9.52 -3.41
C ARG A 345 -2.46 -10.83 -3.01
N LEU A 346 -3.28 -11.41 -3.89
CA LEU A 346 -4.06 -12.63 -3.62
C LEU A 346 -3.47 -13.86 -4.32
N LYS A 347 -3.93 -15.05 -3.93
CA LYS A 347 -3.65 -16.32 -4.62
C LYS A 347 -4.42 -16.44 -5.93
N ASP A 348 -3.86 -17.18 -6.88
CA ASP A 348 -4.48 -17.39 -8.20
C ASP A 348 -5.84 -18.09 -8.11
N THR A 349 -6.02 -18.99 -7.16
CA THR A 349 -7.32 -19.64 -6.90
C THR A 349 -8.39 -18.62 -6.50
N VAL A 350 -8.04 -17.61 -5.72
CA VAL A 350 -8.97 -16.55 -5.31
C VAL A 350 -9.25 -15.59 -6.45
N LEU A 351 -8.22 -15.25 -7.24
CA LEU A 351 -8.35 -14.40 -8.43
C LEU A 351 -9.19 -15.06 -9.53
N ALA A 352 -9.31 -16.38 -9.52
CA ALA A 352 -10.16 -17.11 -10.44
C ALA A 352 -11.66 -17.03 -10.09
N VAL A 353 -12.02 -16.49 -8.93
CA VAL A 353 -13.43 -16.19 -8.61
C VAL A 353 -13.84 -14.88 -9.26
N ARG A 354 -14.90 -14.90 -10.07
CA ARG A 354 -15.32 -13.76 -10.89
C ARG A 354 -16.80 -13.44 -10.73
N ILE A 355 -17.13 -12.15 -10.89
CA ILE A 355 -18.50 -11.65 -11.08
C ILE A 355 -18.51 -10.88 -12.40
N SER A 356 -19.45 -11.21 -13.32
CA SER A 356 -19.50 -10.62 -14.66
C SER A 356 -18.14 -10.62 -15.38
N GLY A 357 -17.36 -11.69 -15.24
CA GLY A 357 -16.04 -11.86 -15.85
C GLY A 357 -14.87 -11.15 -15.16
N HIS A 358 -15.10 -10.39 -14.08
CA HIS A 358 -14.06 -9.62 -13.38
C HIS A 358 -13.74 -10.27 -12.02
N SER A 359 -12.46 -10.35 -11.66
CA SER A 359 -12.03 -10.76 -10.31
C SER A 359 -12.15 -9.59 -9.34
N ILE A 360 -12.06 -9.89 -8.02
CA ILE A 360 -12.11 -8.86 -6.99
C ILE A 360 -11.05 -7.77 -7.19
N VAL A 361 -9.85 -8.16 -7.66
CA VAL A 361 -8.75 -7.21 -7.88
C VAL A 361 -9.01 -6.35 -9.10
N ASP A 362 -9.54 -6.92 -10.18
CA ASP A 362 -9.88 -6.18 -11.38
C ASP A 362 -10.90 -5.07 -11.05
N VAL A 363 -11.89 -5.36 -10.20
CA VAL A 363 -12.84 -4.35 -9.71
C VAL A 363 -12.17 -3.30 -8.83
N THR A 364 -11.21 -3.68 -7.98
CA THR A 364 -10.51 -2.70 -7.11
C THR A 364 -9.51 -1.81 -7.84
N ASP A 365 -9.00 -2.27 -8.99
CA ASP A 365 -8.10 -1.52 -9.86
C ASP A 365 -8.85 -0.54 -10.78
N LEU A 366 -10.17 -0.65 -10.88
CA LEU A 366 -10.99 0.39 -11.50
C LEU A 366 -10.88 1.69 -10.69
N SER A 367 -10.86 2.82 -11.41
CA SER A 367 -11.14 4.11 -10.78
C SER A 367 -12.53 4.08 -10.13
N ILE A 368 -12.74 4.83 -9.04
CA ILE A 368 -14.03 4.89 -8.36
C ILE A 368 -15.17 5.25 -9.31
N THR A 369 -14.95 6.17 -10.26
CA THR A 369 -15.94 6.50 -11.30
C THR A 369 -16.25 5.30 -12.23
N ALA A 370 -15.24 4.52 -12.60
CA ALA A 370 -15.46 3.30 -13.39
C ALA A 370 -16.12 2.19 -12.56
N GLY A 371 -15.78 2.08 -11.28
CA GLY A 371 -16.39 1.13 -10.34
C GLY A 371 -17.88 1.40 -10.15
N ILE A 372 -18.31 2.66 -10.06
CA ILE A 372 -19.74 3.01 -9.99
C ILE A 372 -20.48 2.51 -11.22
N ARG A 373 -19.95 2.79 -12.42
CA ARG A 373 -20.53 2.28 -13.68
C ARG A 373 -20.60 0.76 -13.71
N PHE A 374 -19.54 0.08 -13.25
CA PHE A 374 -19.50 -1.37 -13.17
C PHE A 374 -20.66 -1.94 -12.33
N PHE A 375 -20.91 -1.35 -11.15
CA PHE A 375 -22.02 -1.79 -10.28
C PHE A 375 -23.40 -1.35 -10.75
N GLU A 376 -23.51 -0.34 -11.61
CA GLU A 376 -24.77 0.05 -12.26
C GLU A 376 -25.14 -0.91 -13.40
N THR A 377 -24.15 -1.45 -14.12
CA THR A 377 -24.36 -2.32 -15.28
C THR A 377 -24.21 -3.81 -14.98
N ILE A 378 -24.04 -4.18 -13.71
CA ILE A 378 -23.75 -5.57 -13.32
C ILE A 378 -24.95 -6.48 -13.64
N SER A 379 -24.70 -7.56 -14.36
CA SER A 379 -25.72 -8.57 -14.69
C SER A 379 -25.68 -9.68 -13.65
N LEU A 380 -26.73 -9.77 -12.84
CA LEU A 380 -26.94 -10.82 -11.83
C LEU A 380 -28.27 -11.51 -12.10
N THR A 381 -28.36 -12.79 -11.72
CA THR A 381 -29.65 -13.51 -11.70
C THR A 381 -30.58 -12.96 -10.61
N ASP A 382 -31.88 -13.25 -10.68
CA ASP A 382 -32.85 -12.77 -9.68
C ASP A 382 -32.48 -13.22 -8.25
N LYS A 383 -32.04 -14.48 -8.11
CA LYS A 383 -31.59 -15.06 -6.83
C LYS A 383 -30.34 -14.35 -6.29
N GLU A 384 -29.35 -14.12 -7.15
CA GLU A 384 -28.12 -13.42 -6.78
C GLU A 384 -28.40 -11.96 -6.41
N THR A 385 -29.29 -11.31 -7.15
CA THR A 385 -29.71 -9.93 -6.90
C THR A 385 -30.37 -9.82 -5.53
N GLU A 386 -31.24 -10.75 -5.16
CA GLU A 386 -31.88 -10.77 -3.83
C GLU A 386 -30.85 -10.91 -2.70
N ILE A 387 -29.89 -11.84 -2.83
CA ILE A 387 -28.81 -12.08 -1.86
C ILE A 387 -27.88 -10.87 -1.75
N ALA A 388 -27.51 -10.27 -2.88
CA ALA A 388 -26.54 -9.18 -2.94
C ALA A 388 -27.14 -7.78 -2.74
N LYS A 389 -28.46 -7.63 -2.74
CA LYS A 389 -29.16 -6.33 -2.74
C LYS A 389 -28.62 -5.35 -1.70
N GLN A 390 -28.50 -5.79 -0.45
CA GLN A 390 -28.04 -4.93 0.64
C GLN A 390 -26.54 -4.59 0.53
N VAL A 391 -25.73 -5.56 0.10
CA VAL A 391 -24.27 -5.38 -0.09
C VAL A 391 -23.98 -4.43 -1.25
N LEU A 392 -24.68 -4.58 -2.37
CA LEU A 392 -24.55 -3.69 -3.53
C LEU A 392 -24.97 -2.26 -3.21
N LYS A 393 -26.09 -2.09 -2.49
CA LYS A 393 -26.55 -0.77 -2.03
C LYS A 393 -25.46 -0.06 -1.23
N GLU A 394 -24.81 -0.78 -0.31
CA GLU A 394 -23.77 -0.22 0.54
C GLU A 394 -22.49 0.13 -0.25
N ILE A 395 -22.06 -0.74 -1.17
CA ILE A 395 -20.91 -0.49 -2.05
C ILE A 395 -21.17 0.75 -2.93
N GLN A 396 -22.32 0.80 -3.61
CA GLN A 396 -22.70 1.92 -4.47
C GLN A 396 -22.78 3.23 -3.69
N SER A 397 -23.38 3.21 -2.49
CA SER A 397 -23.48 4.39 -1.62
C SER A 397 -22.10 4.92 -1.23
N ARG A 398 -21.18 4.05 -0.78
CA ARG A 398 -19.82 4.45 -0.39
C ARG A 398 -18.98 4.96 -1.56
N LEU A 399 -19.07 4.31 -2.71
CA LEU A 399 -18.40 4.79 -3.93
C LEU A 399 -18.92 6.16 -4.35
N LEU A 400 -20.24 6.38 -4.27
CA LEU A 400 -20.85 7.67 -4.59
C LEU A 400 -20.37 8.78 -3.64
N PHE A 401 -20.24 8.49 -2.33
CA PHE A 401 -19.67 9.45 -1.38
C PHE A 401 -18.24 9.82 -1.74
N LEU A 402 -17.39 8.85 -2.08
CA LEU A 402 -16.03 9.13 -2.55
C LEU A 402 -16.01 9.98 -3.84
N GLN A 403 -16.94 9.75 -4.76
CA GLN A 403 -17.07 10.59 -5.95
C GLN A 403 -17.50 12.02 -5.62
N ARG A 404 -18.44 12.21 -4.68
CA ARG A 404 -18.93 13.53 -4.24
C ARG A 404 -17.82 14.39 -3.63
N VAL A 405 -16.96 13.79 -2.79
CA VAL A 405 -15.77 14.46 -2.25
C VAL A 405 -14.62 14.59 -3.26
N GLY A 406 -14.85 14.33 -4.55
CA GLY A 406 -13.88 14.57 -5.61
C GLY A 406 -12.76 13.54 -5.74
N LEU A 407 -12.94 12.33 -5.17
CA LEU A 407 -11.94 11.25 -5.21
C LEU A 407 -12.19 10.23 -6.33
N GLY A 408 -13.07 10.53 -7.29
CA GLY A 408 -13.47 9.60 -8.37
C GLY A 408 -12.32 9.04 -9.23
N TYR A 409 -11.17 9.72 -9.26
CA TYR A 409 -9.98 9.31 -10.02
C TYR A 409 -9.12 8.26 -9.31
N LEU A 410 -9.33 8.02 -8.00
CA LEU A 410 -8.59 7.02 -7.24
C LEU A 410 -9.08 5.60 -7.56
N THR A 411 -8.19 4.63 -7.40
CA THR A 411 -8.56 3.20 -7.37
C THR A 411 -8.70 2.74 -5.92
N LEU A 412 -9.48 1.68 -5.69
CA LEU A 412 -9.61 1.08 -4.35
C LEU A 412 -8.32 0.36 -3.93
N SER A 413 -7.52 -0.11 -4.89
CA SER A 413 -6.23 -0.77 -4.67
C SER A 413 -5.10 0.18 -4.29
N ARG A 414 -5.26 1.51 -4.49
CA ARG A 414 -4.23 2.50 -4.17
C ARG A 414 -3.83 2.42 -2.69
N THR A 415 -2.53 2.39 -2.44
CA THR A 415 -1.98 2.27 -1.08
C THR A 415 -2.28 3.54 -0.26
N ALA A 416 -2.79 3.37 0.96
CA ALA A 416 -3.21 4.47 1.83
C ALA A 416 -2.06 5.41 2.22
N GLY A 417 -0.83 4.89 2.28
CA GLY A 417 0.37 5.68 2.54
C GLY A 417 0.83 6.58 1.38
N SER A 418 0.27 6.41 0.18
CA SER A 418 0.56 7.24 -1.01
C SER A 418 -0.39 8.42 -1.20
N LEU A 419 -1.34 8.59 -0.27
CA LEU A 419 -2.34 9.65 -0.31
C LEU A 419 -1.76 10.94 0.27
N SER A 420 -2.10 12.08 -0.35
CA SER A 420 -1.90 13.40 0.23
C SER A 420 -2.77 13.60 1.48
N GLY A 421 -2.41 14.57 2.33
CA GLY A 421 -3.21 14.92 3.51
C GLY A 421 -4.67 15.21 3.17
N GLY A 422 -4.92 16.01 2.13
CA GLY A 422 -6.28 16.31 1.66
C GLY A 422 -7.02 15.10 1.07
N GLU A 423 -6.35 14.19 0.35
CA GLU A 423 -7.00 12.93 -0.10
C GLU A 423 -7.38 12.06 1.10
N ALA A 424 -6.48 11.87 2.07
CA ALA A 424 -6.73 11.11 3.29
C ALA A 424 -7.89 11.68 4.11
N GLN A 425 -7.92 13.00 4.27
CA GLN A 425 -8.97 13.70 4.99
C GLN A 425 -10.34 13.52 4.30
N ARG A 426 -10.40 13.68 2.97
CA ARG A 426 -11.63 13.49 2.20
C ARG A 426 -12.13 12.05 2.20
N ILE A 427 -11.24 11.06 2.21
CA ILE A 427 -11.63 9.65 2.43
C ILE A 427 -12.29 9.51 3.80
N ARG A 428 -11.70 10.07 4.85
CA ARG A 428 -12.25 9.99 6.20
C ARG A 428 -13.62 10.66 6.28
N LEU A 429 -13.79 11.83 5.65
CA LEU A 429 -15.07 12.52 5.53
C LEU A 429 -16.13 11.64 4.84
N ALA A 430 -15.80 11.04 3.70
CA ALA A 430 -16.69 10.14 2.98
C ALA A 430 -17.11 8.91 3.83
N THR A 431 -16.17 8.33 4.58
CA THR A 431 -16.46 7.23 5.51
C THR A 431 -17.40 7.67 6.64
N GLN A 432 -17.24 8.88 7.19
CA GLN A 432 -18.14 9.39 8.23
C GLN A 432 -19.55 9.62 7.70
N ILE A 433 -19.71 10.14 6.49
CA ILE A 433 -21.03 10.32 5.89
C ILE A 433 -21.72 8.97 5.67
N GLY A 434 -20.97 7.96 5.22
CA GLY A 434 -21.48 6.59 5.08
C GLY A 434 -21.96 5.95 6.38
N SER A 435 -21.47 6.42 7.54
CA SER A 435 -21.88 5.89 8.85
C SER A 435 -23.29 6.31 9.28
N ASN A 436 -23.87 7.33 8.64
CA ASN A 436 -25.21 7.88 8.95
C ASN A 436 -25.46 8.16 10.44
N LEU A 437 -24.41 8.57 11.17
CA LEU A 437 -24.55 8.97 12.57
C LEU A 437 -25.32 10.30 12.69
N MET A 438 -26.12 10.41 13.75
CA MET A 438 -26.87 11.63 14.11
C MET A 438 -26.48 12.09 15.52
N GLY A 439 -26.62 13.39 15.79
CA GLY A 439 -26.30 13.97 17.10
C GLY A 439 -24.81 14.01 17.42
N VAL A 440 -23.95 13.97 16.41
CA VAL A 440 -22.47 14.01 16.53
C VAL A 440 -21.95 15.43 16.30
N LEU A 441 -20.91 15.80 17.03
CA LEU A 441 -20.13 17.02 16.79
C LEU A 441 -18.91 16.69 15.92
N TYR A 442 -18.92 17.08 14.65
CA TYR A 442 -17.75 16.93 13.78
C TYR A 442 -16.86 18.16 13.86
N VAL A 443 -15.58 17.96 14.14
CA VAL A 443 -14.56 19.02 14.15
C VAL A 443 -13.61 18.78 12.97
N LEU A 444 -13.61 19.68 11.99
CA LEU A 444 -12.84 19.56 10.76
C LEU A 444 -11.76 20.65 10.69
N ASP A 445 -10.57 20.24 10.26
CA ASP A 445 -9.37 21.09 10.18
C ASP A 445 -9.00 21.37 8.71
N GLU A 446 -9.46 22.51 8.18
CA GLU A 446 -9.25 23.00 6.80
C GLU A 446 -9.50 21.95 5.70
N PRO A 447 -10.74 21.44 5.55
CA PRO A 447 -11.08 20.41 4.57
C PRO A 447 -10.90 20.83 3.10
N SER A 448 -10.78 22.14 2.81
CA SER A 448 -10.50 22.66 1.47
C SER A 448 -9.05 22.40 1.00
N ILE A 449 -8.15 21.96 1.89
CA ILE A 449 -6.74 21.76 1.54
C ILE A 449 -6.54 20.72 0.42
N GLY A 450 -5.66 21.10 -0.51
CA GLY A 450 -5.32 20.26 -1.67
C GLY A 450 -6.54 19.94 -2.55
N LEU A 451 -7.60 20.74 -2.44
CA LEU A 451 -8.76 20.75 -3.32
C LEU A 451 -8.63 21.90 -4.31
N HIS A 452 -9.12 21.71 -5.51
CA HIS A 452 -9.17 22.77 -6.52
C HIS A 452 -10.48 23.55 -6.35
N GLN A 453 -10.49 24.87 -6.61
CA GLN A 453 -11.68 25.71 -6.40
C GLN A 453 -12.96 25.15 -7.03
N ARG A 454 -12.84 24.58 -8.23
CA ARG A 454 -13.95 23.90 -8.94
C ARG A 454 -14.67 22.85 -8.07
N ASP A 455 -13.93 22.11 -7.27
CA ASP A 455 -14.46 21.00 -6.48
C ASP A 455 -14.87 21.45 -5.07
N ASN A 456 -14.62 22.71 -4.69
CA ASN A 456 -14.92 23.28 -3.37
C ASN A 456 -16.43 23.32 -3.08
N ASN A 457 -17.24 23.72 -4.05
CA ASN A 457 -18.71 23.72 -3.92
C ASN A 457 -19.27 22.33 -3.57
N ARG A 458 -18.67 21.26 -4.11
CA ARG A 458 -19.08 19.89 -3.80
C ARG A 458 -18.75 19.49 -2.37
N LEU A 459 -17.60 19.97 -1.86
CA LEU A 459 -17.24 19.79 -0.46
C LEU A 459 -18.26 20.50 0.44
N ILE A 460 -18.57 21.77 0.15
CA ILE A 460 -19.55 22.55 0.91
C ILE A 460 -20.93 21.87 0.93
N GLU A 461 -21.43 21.40 -0.23
CA GLU A 461 -22.68 20.62 -0.31
C GLU A 461 -22.64 19.36 0.56
N THR A 462 -21.48 18.70 0.60
CA THR A 462 -21.27 17.50 1.40
C THR A 462 -21.27 17.80 2.90
N LEU A 463 -20.66 18.92 3.32
CA LEU A 463 -20.69 19.39 4.70
C LEU A 463 -22.11 19.76 5.13
N ARG A 464 -22.88 20.43 4.26
CA ARG A 464 -24.31 20.72 4.49
C ARG A 464 -25.13 19.45 4.65
N GLN A 465 -24.92 18.44 3.80
CA GLN A 465 -25.57 17.14 3.97
C GLN A 465 -25.25 16.51 5.33
N LEU A 466 -23.99 16.55 5.78
CA LEU A 466 -23.60 16.00 7.07
C LEU A 466 -24.28 16.73 8.23
N ARG A 467 -24.41 18.06 8.15
CA ARG A 467 -25.17 18.90 9.08
C ARG A 467 -26.66 18.52 9.07
N ASP A 468 -27.27 18.45 7.90
CA ASP A 468 -28.71 18.24 7.71
C ASP A 468 -29.17 16.84 8.11
N LEU A 469 -28.24 15.87 8.26
CA LEU A 469 -28.50 14.58 8.92
C LEU A 469 -28.78 14.71 10.43
N GLY A 470 -28.67 15.92 11.01
CA GLY A 470 -28.87 16.18 12.43
C GLY A 470 -27.56 16.19 13.23
N ASN A 471 -26.47 16.63 12.60
CA ASN A 471 -25.16 16.79 13.25
C ASN A 471 -24.74 18.26 13.30
N THR A 472 -23.79 18.57 14.18
CA THR A 472 -23.17 19.90 14.26
C THR A 472 -21.75 19.82 13.72
N LEU A 473 -21.36 20.76 12.88
CA LEU A 473 -20.02 20.85 12.32
C LEU A 473 -19.32 22.11 12.84
N ILE A 474 -18.10 21.95 13.33
CA ILE A 474 -17.16 23.04 13.57
C ILE A 474 -16.03 22.87 12.55
N VAL A 475 -15.89 23.84 11.66
CA VAL A 475 -14.91 23.80 10.57
C VAL A 475 -13.93 24.96 10.78
N VAL A 476 -12.65 24.64 10.93
CA VAL A 476 -11.57 25.62 10.88
C VAL A 476 -11.24 25.85 9.42
N GLU A 477 -11.42 27.07 8.91
CA GLU A 477 -11.24 27.39 7.50
C GLU A 477 -10.76 28.83 7.27
N HIS A 478 -10.20 29.02 6.08
CA HIS A 478 -9.76 30.31 5.57
C HIS A 478 -10.27 30.58 4.14
N ASP A 479 -10.94 29.62 3.51
CA ASP A 479 -11.54 29.77 2.18
C ASP A 479 -12.81 30.65 2.19
N GLU A 480 -12.87 31.61 1.26
CA GLU A 480 -13.96 32.59 1.15
C GLU A 480 -15.31 31.91 0.91
N ASP A 481 -15.39 30.94 -0.01
CA ASP A 481 -16.65 30.27 -0.35
C ASP A 481 -17.21 29.48 0.84
N THR A 482 -16.33 28.84 1.60
CA THR A 482 -16.71 28.06 2.79
C THR A 482 -17.20 28.96 3.91
N ILE A 483 -16.51 30.07 4.18
CA ILE A 483 -16.93 31.05 5.19
C ILE A 483 -18.30 31.64 4.82
N ARG A 484 -18.49 32.03 3.56
CA ARG A 484 -19.78 32.57 3.08
C ARG A 484 -20.91 31.55 3.11
N ALA A 485 -20.60 30.26 3.01
CA ALA A 485 -21.59 29.19 3.04
C ALA A 485 -21.98 28.72 4.45
N ALA A 486 -21.26 29.19 5.49
CA ALA A 486 -21.47 28.81 6.88
C ALA A 486 -22.74 29.44 7.47
N ASP A 487 -23.38 28.73 8.39
CA ASP A 487 -24.55 29.24 9.12
C ASP A 487 -24.15 30.25 10.20
N TRP A 488 -22.96 30.07 10.77
CA TRP A 488 -22.39 30.90 11.82
C TRP A 488 -20.86 30.90 11.71
N VAL A 489 -20.24 32.04 11.99
CA VAL A 489 -18.79 32.23 11.91
C VAL A 489 -18.30 32.80 13.24
N ILE A 490 -17.19 32.25 13.73
CA ILE A 490 -16.47 32.76 14.91
C ILE A 490 -15.08 33.17 14.45
N ASP A 491 -14.79 34.47 14.50
CA ASP A 491 -13.49 35.03 14.14
C ASP A 491 -12.58 35.10 15.37
N MET A 492 -11.41 34.47 15.29
CA MET A 492 -10.52 34.25 16.43
C MET A 492 -9.27 35.13 16.36
N GLY A 493 -9.12 36.00 17.35
CA GLY A 493 -7.93 36.77 17.71
C GLY A 493 -7.53 37.85 16.69
N PRO A 494 -7.27 39.11 17.11
CA PRO A 494 -6.78 40.13 16.18
C PRO A 494 -5.31 39.90 15.76
N GLY A 495 -4.67 38.82 16.24
CA GLY A 495 -3.30 38.41 15.94
C GLY A 495 -2.96 37.02 16.47
N ALA A 496 -1.70 36.61 16.36
CA ALA A 496 -1.23 35.28 16.75
C ALA A 496 -0.60 35.24 18.16
N GLY A 497 -0.59 34.06 18.77
CA GLY A 497 0.08 33.80 20.05
C GLY A 497 -0.54 34.61 21.20
N THR A 498 0.29 35.33 21.96
CA THR A 498 -0.16 36.15 23.11
C THR A 498 -1.07 37.31 22.74
N HIS A 499 -1.14 37.68 21.45
CA HIS A 499 -2.01 38.74 20.94
C HIS A 499 -3.34 38.19 20.39
N GLY A 500 -3.51 36.87 20.37
CA GLY A 500 -4.73 36.19 19.92
C GLY A 500 -5.54 35.58 21.06
N GLY A 501 -6.31 34.54 20.75
CA GLY A 501 -7.05 33.77 21.75
C GLY A 501 -8.30 34.47 22.30
N GLN A 502 -8.85 35.43 21.56
CA GLN A 502 -10.09 36.14 21.88
C GLN A 502 -11.08 35.98 20.74
N VAL A 503 -12.38 35.92 21.02
CA VAL A 503 -13.40 36.02 19.96
C VAL A 503 -13.50 37.49 19.56
N VAL A 504 -13.13 37.81 18.32
CA VAL A 504 -13.14 39.18 17.78
C VAL A 504 -14.54 39.55 17.29
N ALA A 505 -15.19 38.61 16.61
CA ALA A 505 -16.53 38.74 16.09
C ALA A 505 -17.18 37.36 16.02
N GLU A 506 -18.49 37.29 16.24
CA GLU A 506 -19.30 36.10 16.06
C GLU A 506 -20.65 36.51 15.47
N GLY A 507 -21.18 35.72 14.53
CA GLY A 507 -22.41 36.07 13.82
C GLY A 507 -22.57 35.33 12.51
N THR A 508 -23.51 35.79 11.68
CA THR A 508 -23.62 35.33 10.28
C THR A 508 -22.45 35.88 9.45
N PRO A 509 -22.13 35.27 8.28
CA PRO A 509 -21.06 35.78 7.41
C PRO A 509 -21.23 37.27 7.05
N GLU A 510 -22.47 37.73 6.86
CA GLU A 510 -22.78 39.14 6.59
C GLU A 510 -22.47 40.06 7.79
N GLU A 511 -22.74 39.59 9.01
CA GLU A 511 -22.42 40.33 10.24
C GLU A 511 -20.91 40.44 10.45
N ILE A 512 -20.16 39.36 10.17
CA ILE A 512 -18.70 39.36 10.22
C ILE A 512 -18.12 40.33 9.19
N GLU A 513 -18.67 40.36 7.97
CA GLU A 513 -18.21 41.25 6.89
C GLU A 513 -18.32 42.74 7.29
N LEU A 514 -19.38 43.10 8.01
CA LEU A 514 -19.63 44.45 8.53
C LEU A 514 -18.85 44.78 9.79
N HIS A 515 -18.29 43.79 10.49
CA HIS A 515 -17.60 44.01 11.75
C HIS A 515 -16.28 44.80 11.54
N PRO A 516 -16.09 45.97 12.18
CA PRO A 516 -14.96 46.84 11.91
C PRO A 516 -13.63 46.22 12.35
N ASP A 517 -13.63 45.52 13.49
CA ASP A 517 -12.44 44.94 14.12
C ASP A 517 -12.07 43.55 13.58
N SER A 518 -12.93 42.94 12.75
CA SER A 518 -12.64 41.63 12.15
C SER A 518 -11.70 41.81 10.95
N LEU A 519 -10.50 41.24 11.06
CA LEU A 519 -9.56 41.19 9.93
C LEU A 519 -10.14 40.34 8.79
N THR A 520 -10.76 39.21 9.15
CA THR A 520 -11.47 38.33 8.20
C THR A 520 -12.56 39.11 7.48
N GLY A 521 -13.40 39.86 8.21
CA GLY A 521 -14.42 40.75 7.66
C GLY A 521 -13.86 41.83 6.73
N ALA A 522 -12.68 42.38 7.03
CA ALA A 522 -12.01 43.34 6.16
C ALA A 522 -11.61 42.74 4.80
N TYR A 523 -11.18 41.47 4.75
CA TYR A 523 -10.91 40.77 3.50
C TYR A 523 -12.19 40.36 2.76
N LEU A 524 -13.21 39.86 3.48
CA LEU A 524 -14.50 39.50 2.89
C LEU A 524 -15.21 40.69 2.24
N SER A 525 -15.18 41.86 2.90
CA SER A 525 -15.76 43.12 2.40
C SER A 525 -14.90 43.82 1.35
N ARG A 526 -13.73 43.27 1.00
CA ARG A 526 -12.73 43.89 0.11
C ARG A 526 -12.18 45.23 0.61
N ARG A 527 -12.38 45.59 1.89
CA ARG A 527 -11.66 46.71 2.53
C ARG A 527 -10.15 46.46 2.52
N MET A 528 -9.75 45.20 2.62
CA MET A 528 -8.39 44.72 2.37
C MET A 528 -8.41 43.69 1.25
N GLN A 529 -7.36 43.67 0.44
CA GLN A 529 -7.18 42.69 -0.63
C GLN A 529 -5.70 42.43 -0.89
N ILE A 530 -5.39 41.32 -1.55
CA ILE A 530 -4.04 41.05 -2.04
C ILE A 530 -3.92 41.68 -3.42
N ASP A 531 -3.13 42.75 -3.55
CA ASP A 531 -2.98 43.46 -4.81
C ASP A 531 -2.29 42.61 -5.88
N VAL A 532 -2.83 42.64 -7.09
CA VAL A 532 -2.22 41.99 -8.25
C VAL A 532 -1.06 42.87 -8.75
N PRO A 533 0.17 42.33 -8.90
CA PRO A 533 1.30 43.13 -9.37
C PRO A 533 1.04 43.74 -10.75
N ASN A 534 1.25 45.06 -10.88
CA ASN A 534 1.09 45.79 -12.14
C ASN A 534 2.01 45.30 -13.27
N GLN A 535 3.16 44.72 -12.93
CA GLN A 535 4.10 44.12 -13.87
C GLN A 535 4.52 42.72 -13.40
N ARG A 536 4.54 41.76 -14.33
CA ARG A 536 4.97 40.39 -14.09
C ARG A 536 6.40 40.19 -14.59
N ARG A 537 7.20 39.45 -13.82
CA ARG A 537 8.58 39.08 -14.20
C ARG A 537 8.55 38.12 -15.39
N THR A 538 9.42 38.33 -16.37
CA THR A 538 9.66 37.42 -17.48
C THR A 538 11.04 36.77 -17.34
N SER A 539 11.25 35.64 -18.02
CA SER A 539 12.55 34.95 -18.03
C SER A 539 12.88 34.49 -19.44
N THR A 540 14.17 34.50 -19.75
CA THR A 540 14.75 33.93 -20.99
C THR A 540 15.42 32.58 -20.75
N ARG A 541 15.49 32.12 -19.49
CA ARG A 541 16.21 30.91 -19.06
C ARG A 541 15.24 29.92 -18.45
N TYR A 542 15.38 28.65 -18.79
CA TYR A 542 14.44 27.61 -18.42
C TYR A 542 15.14 26.35 -17.90
N ILE A 543 14.43 25.66 -17.00
CA ILE A 543 14.66 24.24 -16.71
C ILE A 543 13.64 23.48 -17.57
N THR A 544 14.12 22.62 -18.45
CA THR A 544 13.28 21.86 -19.36
C THR A 544 13.34 20.38 -19.01
N ILE A 545 12.20 19.78 -18.74
CA ILE A 545 12.07 18.33 -18.54
C ILE A 545 11.15 17.77 -19.61
N THR A 546 11.53 16.66 -20.24
CA THR A 546 10.80 16.09 -21.38
C THR A 546 10.35 14.65 -21.14
N GLY A 547 9.27 14.27 -21.81
CA GLY A 547 8.81 12.88 -21.83
C GLY A 547 8.43 12.30 -20.46
N CYS A 548 7.94 13.13 -19.53
CA CYS A 548 7.54 12.70 -18.20
C CYS A 548 6.37 11.71 -18.27
N ARG A 549 6.60 10.47 -17.78
CA ARG A 549 5.70 9.31 -17.83
C ARG A 549 5.38 8.72 -16.45
N ALA A 550 5.81 9.36 -15.37
CA ALA A 550 5.51 8.88 -14.02
C ALA A 550 4.00 8.88 -13.72
N ASN A 551 3.50 7.78 -13.12
CA ASN A 551 2.09 7.61 -12.75
C ASN A 551 1.13 7.86 -13.92
N ASN A 552 0.30 8.90 -13.84
CA ASN A 552 -0.68 9.27 -14.85
C ASN A 552 -0.20 10.32 -15.85
N LEU A 553 1.09 10.68 -15.84
CA LEU A 553 1.67 11.60 -16.80
C LEU A 553 1.78 10.94 -18.19
N LYS A 554 1.38 11.67 -19.23
CA LYS A 554 1.25 11.13 -20.59
C LYS A 554 2.42 11.54 -21.50
N GLY A 555 3.66 11.34 -21.04
CA GLY A 555 4.86 11.74 -21.79
C GLY A 555 4.97 13.25 -21.98
N ILE A 556 4.61 14.03 -20.95
CA ILE A 556 4.55 15.49 -21.05
C ILE A 556 5.94 16.11 -20.97
N SER A 557 6.12 17.23 -21.65
CA SER A 557 7.33 18.07 -21.54
C SER A 557 6.97 19.42 -20.94
N ALA A 558 7.77 19.91 -20.01
CA ALA A 558 7.54 21.17 -19.30
C ALA A 558 8.79 22.05 -19.30
N ARG A 559 8.60 23.35 -19.57
CA ARG A 559 9.64 24.38 -19.49
C ARG A 559 9.32 25.32 -18.32
N ILE A 560 10.20 25.36 -17.32
CA ILE A 560 10.00 26.12 -16.08
C ILE A 560 10.93 27.34 -16.10
N PRO A 561 10.38 28.57 -16.12
CA PRO A 561 11.18 29.79 -16.22
C PRO A 561 11.97 30.07 -14.92
N MET A 562 13.29 30.22 -15.05
CA MET A 562 14.19 30.50 -13.94
C MET A 562 14.10 31.96 -13.49
N GLY A 563 14.31 32.24 -12.21
CA GLY A 563 14.27 33.61 -11.65
C GLY A 563 12.87 34.22 -11.54
N THR A 564 11.82 33.41 -11.64
CA THR A 564 10.42 33.84 -11.56
C THR A 564 9.63 33.00 -10.56
N LEU A 565 8.49 33.53 -10.10
CA LEU A 565 7.53 32.75 -9.32
C LEU A 565 6.69 31.92 -10.29
N THR A 566 6.97 30.62 -10.36
CA THR A 566 6.19 29.68 -11.17
C THR A 566 5.18 28.95 -10.29
N LEU A 567 3.90 29.07 -10.62
CA LEU A 567 2.82 28.36 -9.94
C LEU A 567 2.36 27.17 -10.80
N ILE A 568 2.34 25.98 -10.21
CA ILE A 568 1.87 24.77 -10.88
C ILE A 568 0.46 24.47 -10.39
N THR A 569 -0.52 24.67 -11.28
CA THR A 569 -1.94 24.57 -10.97
C THR A 569 -2.60 23.42 -11.75
N GLY A 570 -3.82 23.08 -11.35
CA GLY A 570 -4.62 22.00 -11.93
C GLY A 570 -5.45 21.28 -10.87
N VAL A 571 -6.43 20.50 -11.31
CA VAL A 571 -7.33 19.74 -10.42
C VAL A 571 -6.60 18.65 -9.63
N SER A 572 -7.20 18.18 -8.54
CA SER A 572 -6.65 17.05 -7.78
C SER A 572 -6.60 15.79 -8.67
N GLY A 573 -5.49 15.05 -8.60
CA GLY A 573 -5.22 13.94 -9.50
C GLY A 573 -4.64 14.32 -10.87
N SER A 574 -4.42 15.59 -11.22
CA SER A 574 -3.86 15.98 -12.53
C SER A 574 -2.38 15.63 -12.75
N GLY A 575 -1.69 15.06 -11.75
CA GLY A 575 -0.28 14.70 -11.84
C GLY A 575 0.71 15.80 -11.40
N LYS A 576 0.26 16.87 -10.70
CA LYS A 576 1.15 17.94 -10.18
C LYS A 576 2.28 17.38 -9.31
N SER A 577 1.94 16.53 -8.35
CA SER A 577 2.92 15.88 -7.46
C SER A 577 3.82 14.92 -8.23
N SER A 578 3.26 14.16 -9.17
CA SER A 578 4.03 13.26 -10.05
C SER A 578 5.08 14.03 -10.85
N LEU A 579 4.72 15.20 -11.38
CA LEU A 579 5.65 16.04 -12.15
C LEU A 579 6.73 16.63 -11.26
N ILE A 580 6.38 17.12 -10.07
CA ILE A 580 7.31 17.89 -9.23
C ILE A 580 8.07 17.05 -8.23
N TYR A 581 7.38 16.30 -7.39
CA TYR A 581 8.01 15.53 -6.30
C TYR A 581 8.51 14.18 -6.77
N ASP A 582 7.85 13.53 -7.73
CA ASP A 582 8.27 12.19 -8.17
C ASP A 582 9.23 12.25 -9.36
N THR A 583 9.18 13.31 -10.18
CA THR A 583 9.97 13.39 -11.43
C THR A 583 11.02 14.51 -11.38
N LEU A 584 10.60 15.78 -11.39
CA LEU A 584 11.51 16.92 -11.51
C LEU A 584 12.49 17.03 -10.34
N TYR A 585 12.01 16.97 -9.10
CA TYR A 585 12.87 17.15 -7.92
C TYR A 585 13.91 16.04 -7.79
N PRO A 586 13.57 14.74 -7.88
CA PRO A 586 14.55 13.67 -7.96
C PRO A 586 15.54 13.82 -9.11
N ALA A 587 15.08 14.21 -10.30
CA ALA A 587 15.96 14.41 -11.46
C ALA A 587 16.96 15.56 -11.20
N LEU A 588 16.49 16.66 -10.59
CA LEU A 588 17.32 17.77 -10.15
C LEU A 588 18.30 17.34 -9.05
N GLN A 589 17.89 16.52 -8.07
CA GLN A 589 18.79 16.03 -7.04
C GLN A 589 19.90 15.14 -7.61
N LYS A 590 19.56 14.31 -8.60
CA LYS A 590 20.53 13.48 -9.32
C LYS A 590 21.52 14.37 -10.10
N ALA A 591 21.02 15.37 -10.82
CA ALA A 591 21.86 16.27 -11.60
C ALA A 591 22.76 17.18 -10.74
N VAL A 592 22.23 17.78 -9.67
CA VAL A 592 22.92 18.81 -8.87
C VAL A 592 23.76 18.21 -7.74
N TYR A 593 23.29 17.14 -7.08
CA TYR A 593 23.95 16.56 -5.90
C TYR A 593 24.53 15.17 -6.13
N ASN A 594 24.42 14.62 -7.34
CA ASN A 594 24.72 13.22 -7.63
C ASN A 594 23.99 12.26 -6.65
N SER A 595 22.75 12.64 -6.30
CA SER A 595 21.90 11.89 -5.38
C SER A 595 21.49 10.55 -5.97
N ARG A 596 21.26 9.56 -5.10
CA ARG A 596 20.79 8.21 -5.47
C ARG A 596 19.26 8.10 -5.53
N VAL A 597 18.55 9.22 -5.37
CA VAL A 597 17.08 9.23 -5.44
C VAL A 597 16.68 8.97 -6.89
N GLU A 598 15.84 7.96 -7.08
CA GLU A 598 15.32 7.59 -8.38
C GLU A 598 14.27 8.59 -8.82
N ALA A 599 14.43 9.10 -10.04
CA ALA A 599 13.45 9.97 -10.66
C ALA A 599 12.43 9.15 -11.42
N GLY A 600 11.16 9.58 -11.35
CA GLY A 600 10.09 9.05 -12.18
C GLY A 600 10.47 9.06 -13.66
N ALA A 601 9.88 8.15 -14.44
CA ALA A 601 10.22 7.97 -15.84
C ALA A 601 10.12 9.30 -16.63
N HIS A 602 11.22 9.70 -17.26
CA HIS A 602 11.34 10.89 -18.11
C HIS A 602 12.42 10.63 -19.19
N GLU A 603 12.52 11.51 -20.19
CA GLU A 603 13.49 11.38 -21.29
C GLU A 603 14.78 12.14 -20.99
N GLU A 604 14.68 13.45 -20.80
CA GLU A 604 15.84 14.30 -20.49
C GLU A 604 15.48 15.46 -19.56
N LEU A 605 16.53 15.99 -18.92
CA LEU A 605 16.49 17.21 -18.12
C LEU A 605 17.59 18.15 -18.64
N LEU A 606 17.19 19.31 -19.14
CA LEU A 606 18.05 20.34 -19.72
C LEU A 606 18.00 21.63 -18.90
N PHE A 607 19.14 22.32 -18.87
CA PHE A 607 19.32 23.58 -18.14
C PHE A 607 19.87 24.64 -19.09
N ASP A 608 19.18 25.79 -19.20
CA ASP A 608 19.72 26.95 -19.91
C ASP A 608 20.81 27.67 -19.10
N GLU A 609 20.87 27.42 -17.79
CA GLU A 609 21.84 27.98 -16.83
C GLU A 609 22.09 26.99 -15.70
N GLU A 610 23.32 26.94 -15.18
CA GLU A 610 23.68 26.06 -14.06
C GLU A 610 22.85 26.35 -12.80
N VAL A 611 22.44 25.27 -12.12
CA VAL A 611 21.68 25.34 -10.86
C VAL A 611 22.58 24.86 -9.73
N ASP A 612 22.99 25.79 -8.84
CA ASP A 612 23.88 25.48 -7.73
C ASP A 612 23.24 24.55 -6.68
N LYS A 613 21.96 24.79 -6.39
CA LYS A 613 21.27 24.15 -5.26
C LYS A 613 19.77 24.09 -5.51
N VAL A 614 19.18 22.94 -5.18
CA VAL A 614 17.74 22.73 -5.16
C VAL A 614 17.28 22.46 -3.73
N ILE A 615 16.35 23.28 -3.25
CA ILE A 615 15.80 23.21 -1.90
C ILE A 615 14.31 22.91 -2.02
N VAL A 616 13.87 21.83 -1.39
CA VAL A 616 12.46 21.54 -1.19
C VAL A 616 12.09 21.87 0.25
N ILE A 617 11.07 22.70 0.39
CA ILE A 617 10.42 23.00 1.66
C ILE A 617 9.15 22.15 1.67
N ASP A 618 9.21 21.02 2.38
CA ASP A 618 8.08 20.09 2.46
C ASP A 618 7.17 20.38 3.67
N GLN A 619 6.05 19.66 3.72
CA GLN A 619 5.09 19.71 4.83
C GLN A 619 5.32 18.55 5.82
N SER A 620 6.48 17.91 5.77
CA SER A 620 6.79 16.83 6.71
C SER A 620 7.05 17.42 8.11
N PRO A 621 6.70 16.69 9.18
CA PRO A 621 6.92 17.20 10.52
C PRO A 621 8.43 17.40 10.77
N ILE A 622 8.79 18.55 11.34
CA ILE A 622 10.18 18.93 11.71
C ILE A 622 10.91 17.78 12.42
N GLY A 623 10.20 17.09 13.31
CA GLY A 623 10.65 15.82 13.86
C GLY A 623 9.50 15.05 14.48
N ARG A 624 9.74 13.77 14.76
CA ARG A 624 8.75 12.84 15.32
C ARG A 624 8.81 12.72 16.84
N THR A 625 9.66 13.50 17.49
CA THR A 625 9.88 13.46 18.94
C THR A 625 9.80 14.86 19.52
N PRO A 626 9.40 15.01 20.80
CA PRO A 626 9.37 16.31 21.50
C PRO A 626 10.72 17.04 21.58
N ARG A 627 11.81 16.35 21.21
CA ARG A 627 13.16 16.91 21.14
C ARG A 627 13.36 17.84 19.96
N SER A 628 12.64 17.61 18.86
CA SER A 628 12.68 18.46 17.69
C SER A 628 11.73 19.64 17.88
N ASN A 629 12.27 20.84 17.89
CA ASN A 629 11.55 22.08 18.10
C ASN A 629 12.20 23.20 17.26
N PRO A 630 11.58 24.39 17.14
CA PRO A 630 12.13 25.47 16.31
C PRO A 630 13.58 25.84 16.66
N ALA A 631 13.92 25.87 17.95
CA ALA A 631 15.25 26.25 18.42
C ALA A 631 16.33 25.21 18.04
N THR A 632 16.01 23.91 18.10
CA THR A 632 16.94 22.85 17.69
C THR A 632 17.04 22.73 16.18
N TYR A 633 15.93 22.85 15.45
CA TYR A 633 15.92 22.75 14.00
C TYR A 633 16.67 23.88 13.32
N THR A 634 16.50 25.12 13.82
CA THR A 634 17.25 26.30 13.33
C THR A 634 18.66 26.40 13.90
N LYS A 635 19.04 25.50 14.82
CA LYS A 635 20.31 25.52 15.58
C LYS A 635 20.53 26.74 16.48
N VAL A 636 19.55 27.63 16.62
CA VAL A 636 19.62 28.78 17.55
C VAL A 636 19.85 28.31 18.99
N PHE A 637 19.38 27.11 19.34
CA PHE A 637 19.60 26.54 20.67
C PHE A 637 21.08 26.28 20.99
N ASP A 638 21.92 26.03 20.00
CA ASP A 638 23.36 25.80 20.22
C ASP A 638 24.04 27.07 20.73
N GLU A 639 23.72 28.21 20.11
CA GLU A 639 24.20 29.53 20.51
C GLU A 639 23.68 29.93 21.91
N ILE A 640 22.39 29.66 22.18
CA ILE A 640 21.81 29.92 23.51
C ILE A 640 22.55 29.13 24.59
N ARG A 641 22.87 27.85 24.35
CA ARG A 641 23.59 27.01 25.32
C ARG A 641 25.00 27.51 25.59
N LEU A 642 25.68 28.08 24.60
CA LEU A 642 26.98 28.72 24.79
C LEU A 642 26.85 29.94 25.70
N LEU A 643 25.87 30.80 25.47
CA LEU A 643 25.61 31.97 26.32
C LEU A 643 25.34 31.59 27.78
N PHE A 644 24.55 30.53 28.03
CA PHE A 644 24.32 30.03 29.38
C PHE A 644 25.59 29.49 30.04
N ALA A 645 26.44 28.79 29.29
CA ALA A 645 27.74 28.30 29.78
C ALA A 645 28.71 29.44 30.10
N GLU A 646 28.54 30.62 29.50
CA GLU A 646 29.39 31.79 29.75
C GLU A 646 29.00 32.58 31.00
N THR A 647 27.83 32.31 31.60
CA THR A 647 27.37 32.98 32.82
C THR A 647 28.31 32.72 34.00
N LYS A 648 28.37 33.67 34.94
CA LYS A 648 29.21 33.53 36.16
C LYS A 648 28.84 32.29 36.97
N GLU A 649 27.55 32.01 37.13
CA GLU A 649 27.03 30.86 37.86
C GLU A 649 27.42 29.53 37.19
N ALA A 650 27.29 29.44 35.86
CA ALA A 650 27.71 28.25 35.12
C ALA A 650 29.22 28.01 35.23
N LYS A 651 30.04 29.06 35.07
CA LYS A 651 31.50 28.97 35.19
C LYS A 651 31.94 28.53 36.59
N MET A 652 31.32 29.05 37.65
CA MET A 652 31.61 28.63 39.04
C MET A 652 31.26 27.17 39.28
N ARG A 653 30.19 26.66 38.67
CA ARG A 653 29.75 25.25 38.79
C ARG A 653 30.43 24.30 37.79
N GLY A 654 31.32 24.81 36.94
CA GLY A 654 31.98 24.03 35.88
C GLY A 654 31.02 23.54 34.77
N TYR A 655 29.86 24.17 34.62
CA TYR A 655 28.87 23.80 33.61
C TYR A 655 29.31 24.27 32.22
N LYS A 656 29.29 23.34 31.26
CA LYS A 656 29.53 23.60 29.83
C LYS A 656 28.20 23.63 29.07
N SER A 657 28.23 24.00 27.80
CA SER A 657 27.06 24.01 26.91
C SER A 657 26.33 22.65 26.81
N GLY A 658 27.01 21.55 27.12
CA GLY A 658 26.42 20.22 27.24
C GLY A 658 25.43 20.08 28.40
N ARG A 659 25.64 20.75 29.54
CA ARG A 659 24.72 20.71 30.70
C ARG A 659 23.35 21.31 30.35
N PHE A 660 23.34 22.36 29.54
CA PHE A 660 22.14 23.03 29.04
C PHE A 660 21.54 22.36 27.81
N SER A 661 21.94 21.13 27.49
CA SER A 661 21.32 20.35 26.43
C SER A 661 20.38 19.33 27.01
N PHE A 662 19.08 19.46 26.72
CA PHE A 662 18.11 18.42 27.09
C PHE A 662 18.36 17.07 26.39
N ASN A 663 19.18 17.04 25.32
CA ASN A 663 19.54 15.81 24.61
C ASN A 663 20.68 15.02 25.27
N VAL A 664 21.45 15.64 26.18
CA VAL A 664 22.68 15.07 26.76
C VAL A 664 22.49 14.78 28.23
N LYS A 665 23.04 13.66 28.71
CA LYS A 665 23.07 13.34 30.14
C LYS A 665 23.90 14.37 30.89
N GLY A 666 23.41 14.82 32.04
CA GLY A 666 24.09 15.81 32.87
C GLY A 666 23.11 16.79 33.48
N GLY A 667 22.40 17.58 32.66
CA GLY A 667 21.47 18.61 33.18
C GLY A 667 20.00 18.38 32.90
N ARG A 668 19.67 17.50 31.95
CA ARG A 668 18.28 17.13 31.64
C ARG A 668 17.60 16.44 32.84
N CYS A 669 16.28 16.49 32.88
CA CYS A 669 15.48 15.65 33.77
C CYS A 669 15.63 14.18 33.34
N GLU A 670 15.92 13.29 34.30
CA GLU A 670 16.14 11.87 34.00
C GLU A 670 14.83 11.09 33.87
N ALA A 671 13.73 11.49 34.53
CA ALA A 671 12.43 10.82 34.34
C ALA A 671 11.90 10.93 32.90
N CYS A 672 11.91 12.13 32.31
CA CYS A 672 11.51 12.33 30.91
C CYS A 672 12.67 12.26 29.91
N GLN A 673 13.89 12.01 30.39
CA GLN A 673 15.12 12.03 29.58
C GLN A 673 15.29 13.30 28.72
N GLY A 674 14.79 14.44 29.20
CA GLY A 674 14.85 15.74 28.53
C GLY A 674 13.70 16.06 27.57
N ASP A 675 12.71 15.18 27.41
CA ASP A 675 11.57 15.45 26.54
C ASP A 675 10.59 16.46 27.17
N GLY A 676 10.54 16.53 28.50
CA GLY A 676 9.61 17.35 29.29
C GLY A 676 8.19 16.79 29.33
N LEU A 677 7.88 15.88 28.42
CA LEU A 677 6.62 15.19 28.28
C LEU A 677 6.85 13.68 28.35
N ILE A 678 5.85 12.94 28.82
CA ILE A 678 5.84 11.48 28.81
C ILE A 678 4.74 11.03 27.88
N LYS A 679 5.09 10.16 26.92
CA LYS A 679 4.13 9.56 26.00
C LYS A 679 3.40 8.43 26.70
N ILE A 680 2.08 8.52 26.79
CA ILE A 680 1.21 7.44 27.27
C ILE A 680 0.62 6.73 26.04
N GLU A 681 0.86 5.43 25.97
CA GLU A 681 0.26 4.57 24.95
C GLU A 681 -1.20 4.30 25.28
N MET A 682 -2.07 4.52 24.29
CA MET A 682 -3.51 4.37 24.42
C MET A 682 -3.98 3.24 23.49
N ASN A 683 -4.76 2.29 24.01
CA ASN A 683 -5.13 1.10 23.25
C ASN A 683 -6.06 1.39 22.05
N PHE A 684 -6.98 2.35 22.22
CA PHE A 684 -8.02 2.68 21.21
C PHE A 684 -8.03 4.15 20.80
N LEU A 685 -7.50 5.03 21.66
CA LEU A 685 -7.37 6.45 21.38
C LEU A 685 -5.96 6.74 20.86
N PRO A 686 -5.73 7.87 20.17
CA PRO A 686 -4.39 8.30 19.84
C PRO A 686 -3.53 8.46 21.11
N ASP A 687 -2.25 8.09 21.00
CA ASP A 687 -1.29 8.32 22.08
C ASP A 687 -1.25 9.80 22.46
N VAL A 688 -1.14 10.06 23.76
CA VAL A 688 -1.12 11.43 24.30
C VAL A 688 0.18 11.67 25.04
N TYR A 689 0.67 12.91 24.93
CA TYR A 689 1.79 13.40 25.72
C TYR A 689 1.26 14.13 26.95
N ILE A 690 1.65 13.66 28.13
CA ILE A 690 1.38 14.36 29.39
C ILE A 690 2.66 15.06 29.87
N GLU A 691 2.49 16.12 30.66
CA GLU A 691 3.65 16.77 31.29
C GLU A 691 4.35 15.81 32.26
N CYS A 692 5.68 15.85 32.25
CA CYS A 692 6.47 15.07 33.20
C CYS A 692 6.24 15.61 34.62
N GLU A 693 5.81 14.74 35.54
CA GLU A 693 5.51 15.11 36.93
C GLU A 693 6.75 15.62 37.69
N GLU A 694 7.96 15.12 37.36
CA GLU A 694 9.20 15.49 38.05
C GLU A 694 9.70 16.88 37.66
N CYS A 695 9.72 17.20 36.36
CA CYS A 695 10.23 18.48 35.88
C CYS A 695 9.13 19.50 35.54
N LYS A 696 7.84 19.12 35.58
CA LYS A 696 6.69 19.95 35.18
C LYS A 696 6.91 20.61 33.81
N GLY A 697 7.29 19.82 32.81
CA GLY A 697 7.54 20.31 31.45
C GLY A 697 8.86 21.06 31.22
N THR A 698 9.63 21.42 32.27
CA THR A 698 10.86 22.24 32.12
C THR A 698 12.04 21.54 31.43
N ARG A 699 11.99 20.21 31.25
CA ARG A 699 13.02 19.35 30.61
C ARG A 699 14.35 19.21 31.37
N TYR A 700 14.60 20.00 32.40
CA TYR A 700 15.85 20.01 33.15
C TYR A 700 15.66 19.61 34.60
N ASN A 701 16.74 19.18 35.25
CA ASN A 701 16.76 19.03 36.70
C ASN A 701 16.86 20.40 37.39
N ARG A 702 16.49 20.43 38.67
CA ARG A 702 16.44 21.67 39.46
C ARG A 702 17.79 22.40 39.52
N GLU A 703 18.89 21.67 39.65
CA GLU A 703 20.26 22.24 39.72
C GLU A 703 20.68 22.98 38.45
N THR A 704 20.16 22.57 37.30
CA THR A 704 20.47 23.19 36.00
C THR A 704 19.69 24.48 35.82
N LEU A 705 18.42 24.50 36.29
CA LEU A 705 17.54 25.68 36.25
C LEU A 705 17.93 26.77 37.26
N GLU A 706 18.86 26.50 38.18
CA GLU A 706 19.40 27.52 39.08
C GLU A 706 20.27 28.54 38.36
N VAL A 707 20.88 28.18 37.22
CA VAL A 707 21.68 29.10 36.41
C VAL A 707 20.76 30.04 35.66
N LYS A 708 20.96 31.36 35.83
CA LYS A 708 20.14 32.37 35.17
C LYS A 708 20.94 33.21 34.18
N TYR A 709 20.34 33.44 33.01
CA TYR A 709 20.75 34.46 32.06
C TYR A 709 19.70 35.58 32.02
N LYS A 710 20.08 36.80 32.42
CA LYS A 710 19.17 37.96 32.51
C LYS A 710 17.88 37.67 33.30
N GLY A 711 18.00 36.90 34.40
CA GLY A 711 16.88 36.55 35.27
C GLY A 711 15.98 35.42 34.76
N LYS A 712 16.29 34.83 33.60
CA LYS A 712 15.61 33.65 33.04
C LYS A 712 16.51 32.42 33.17
N SER A 713 15.91 31.30 33.59
CA SER A 713 16.55 29.97 33.68
C SER A 713 16.41 29.19 32.38
#